data_AF-A0A3D1T8S0-F1
#
_entry.id   AF-A0A3D1T8S0-F1
#
_cell.length_a   1.000
_cell.length_b   1.000
_cell.length_c   1.000
_cell.angle_alpha   90.00
_cell.angle_beta   90.00
_cell.angle_gamma   90.00
#
_symmetry.space_group_name_H-M   'P 1'
#
loop_
_entity.id
_entity.type
_entity.pdbx_description
1 polymer ?
#
loop_
_entity_poly.entity_id
_entity_poly.type
_entity_poly.pdbx_seq_one_letter_code
_entity_poly.pdbx_strand_id
1 'polypeptide(L)'
;MSDCRILLSFYQDQSAAGQILHTLRKNGFPNAVVIRKNQHGRVNVSKATRFPLSNHISQDLINRYMRWLLAGETMVLVCTSQGNMRSAMTILRRVGSGQAAIFGAFNDQLEQGIGFTRSRKIRREHLNNERLSALAENLAVDLKEAVVKKDYRGEIARDLKQFRQIINMVRRDLTSAVGLEQNMMAGAEWLLDNIYLVEGQISEITQNLPRKMYKKLPAISTIKREGPRILILSRALLEYNNAALQRDLIISFLKAFQEKVPLTSSELWAFPTLLRFALVEQLKNLCLKIQLRHQQYMQAEFWANRLLNASRRDADQLLFLLAEMAFEIPEPTGFYAVTLASYLQNEANAMVPAQEWLERKLDAPLGEIIRREQEHQTSDQGMMAHLIGSFRMLAHLEWPRVFESVSPVEKILQTDPTGIYSRMDFCTRDLYRHAVEELSDGSNLRETEVVSLAMKLAADAKIERQSHVGYYLIGRGRMALENKIHYKPSFHRWTRNVLQKHPNRIYLGTILAITIASTVAAALLFRLELGKFTTWLPLLALLLAAAELGVQLTNRLVARIMPPTLLPRLSFEEGIPDEFRTLIIVPTMLLSKKAIADEVARLEMRYLANSEVNLLYCLVTDFCDAPTRIADSDSELLVAAVRQIKALNERYEANRFFLFHRTREWSEGEQCWMGWERKRGKIEQLNTFLIEISRREPGGPGGS
;
A
#
# COMPACT_ATOMS: atom_id res chain seq x y z
N MET A 1 28.13 9.51 3.48
CA MET A 1 28.93 8.95 2.38
C MET A 1 29.27 10.10 1.45
N SER A 2 30.55 10.42 1.29
CA SER A 2 31.02 11.54 0.47
C SER A 2 30.75 11.22 -1.00
N ASP A 3 29.98 12.09 -1.65
CA ASP A 3 29.48 11.96 -3.03
C ASP A 3 30.58 12.23 -4.09
N CYS A 4 31.84 11.84 -3.84
CA CYS A 4 32.96 12.09 -4.76
C CYS A 4 33.08 10.96 -5.79
N ARG A 5 33.04 11.31 -7.06
CA ARG A 5 33.35 10.44 -8.20
C ARG A 5 34.64 10.88 -8.85
N ILE A 6 35.41 9.91 -9.34
CA ILE A 6 36.67 10.16 -10.02
C ILE A 6 36.45 9.96 -11.52
N LEU A 7 36.82 10.96 -12.32
CA LEU A 7 36.90 10.89 -13.77
C LEU A 7 38.36 10.71 -14.17
N LEU A 8 38.59 9.78 -15.08
CA LEU A 8 39.85 9.51 -15.76
C LEU A 8 39.74 10.07 -17.18
N SER A 9 40.77 10.72 -17.68
CA SER A 9 40.83 11.12 -19.09
C SER A 9 42.22 10.94 -19.65
N PHE A 10 42.31 10.43 -20.87
CA PHE A 10 43.56 10.10 -21.54
C PHE A 10 43.68 10.94 -22.82
N TYR A 11 44.85 11.52 -23.01
CA TYR A 11 45.20 12.39 -24.12
C TYR A 11 46.45 11.85 -24.79
N GLN A 12 46.44 11.84 -26.13
CA GLN A 12 47.59 11.43 -26.93
C GLN A 12 48.67 12.52 -27.04
N ASP A 13 48.35 13.77 -26.67
CA ASP A 13 49.27 14.92 -26.68
C ASP A 13 49.75 15.30 -25.27
N GLN A 14 51.05 15.61 -25.15
CA GLN A 14 51.70 16.06 -23.93
C GLN A 14 51.61 17.57 -23.70
N SER A 15 51.37 18.34 -24.74
CA SER A 15 51.36 19.81 -24.68
C SER A 15 50.16 20.35 -23.91
N ALA A 16 49.01 19.67 -23.98
CA ALA A 16 47.74 20.08 -23.37
C ALA A 16 47.74 20.01 -21.83
N ALA A 17 48.62 19.21 -21.24
CA ALA A 17 48.58 18.83 -19.83
C ALA A 17 48.68 20.01 -18.84
N GLY A 18 49.41 21.08 -19.18
CA GLY A 18 49.51 22.29 -18.35
C GLY A 18 48.24 23.15 -18.42
N GLN A 19 47.66 23.26 -19.63
CA GLN A 19 46.44 24.01 -19.88
C GLN A 19 45.21 23.32 -19.24
N ILE A 20 45.16 21.98 -19.24
CA ILE A 20 44.08 21.21 -18.60
C ILE A 20 44.01 21.51 -17.10
N LEU A 21 45.14 21.43 -16.41
CA LEU A 21 45.21 21.61 -14.96
C LEU A 21 44.86 23.06 -14.56
N HIS A 22 45.34 24.04 -15.32
CA HIS A 22 44.96 25.45 -15.13
C HIS A 22 43.46 25.69 -15.35
N THR A 23 42.89 25.11 -16.41
CA THR A 23 41.47 25.29 -16.77
C THR A 23 40.53 24.62 -15.77
N LEU A 24 40.84 23.39 -15.33
CA LEU A 24 40.07 22.70 -14.28
C LEU A 24 40.06 23.50 -12.98
N ARG A 25 41.22 24.04 -12.58
CA ARG A 25 41.34 24.88 -11.38
C ARG A 25 40.52 26.16 -11.48
N LYS A 26 40.58 26.85 -12.63
CA LYS A 26 39.82 28.09 -12.86
C LYS A 26 38.30 27.88 -12.81
N ASN A 27 37.83 26.69 -13.19
CA ASN A 27 36.41 26.33 -13.23
C ASN A 27 35.93 25.61 -11.95
N GLY A 28 36.67 25.68 -10.84
CA GLY A 28 36.21 25.17 -9.56
C GLY A 28 36.40 23.66 -9.34
N PHE A 29 37.33 23.02 -10.06
CA PHE A 29 37.72 21.62 -9.84
C PHE A 29 39.12 21.55 -9.19
N PRO A 30 39.25 21.77 -7.86
CA PRO A 30 40.54 21.85 -7.18
C PRO A 30 41.23 20.47 -7.05
N ASN A 31 40.46 19.38 -7.06
CA ASN A 31 40.94 18.02 -6.84
C ASN A 31 41.23 17.32 -8.17
N ALA A 32 42.31 17.72 -8.83
CA ALA A 32 42.77 17.12 -10.08
C ALA A 32 44.26 16.72 -10.03
N VAL A 33 44.59 15.62 -10.69
CA VAL A 33 45.96 15.09 -10.85
C VAL A 33 46.22 14.83 -12.32
N VAL A 34 47.34 15.33 -12.83
CA VAL A 34 47.80 15.09 -14.20
C VAL A 34 49.06 14.24 -14.16
N ILE A 35 49.09 13.16 -14.92
CA ILE A 35 50.21 12.23 -15.03
C ILE A 35 50.66 12.23 -16.48
N ARG A 36 51.95 12.43 -16.74
CA ARG A 36 52.54 12.43 -18.08
C ARG A 36 53.59 11.34 -18.16
N LYS A 37 53.58 10.53 -19.22
CA LYS A 37 54.64 9.56 -19.51
C LYS A 37 55.35 9.95 -20.78
N ASN A 38 56.62 10.36 -20.68
CA ASN A 38 57.39 10.75 -21.85
C ASN A 38 57.67 9.57 -22.80
N GLN A 39 58.17 9.83 -24.01
CA GLN A 39 58.45 8.75 -24.98
C GLN A 39 59.55 7.78 -24.50
N HIS A 40 60.39 8.20 -23.55
CA HIS A 40 61.41 7.37 -22.90
C HIS A 40 60.90 6.68 -21.61
N GLY A 41 59.59 6.67 -21.35
CA GLY A 41 58.97 6.00 -20.22
C GLY A 41 59.07 6.70 -18.85
N ARG A 42 59.71 7.86 -18.74
CA ARG A 42 59.74 8.65 -17.49
C ARG A 42 58.38 9.28 -17.20
N VAL A 43 57.91 9.12 -15.97
CA VAL A 43 56.61 9.61 -15.52
C VAL A 43 56.75 10.88 -14.68
N ASN A 44 55.96 11.90 -14.99
CA ASN A 44 55.85 13.13 -14.20
C ASN A 44 54.41 13.29 -13.68
N VAL A 45 54.24 13.43 -12.37
CA VAL A 45 52.94 13.62 -11.71
C VAL A 45 52.82 15.08 -11.24
N SER A 46 51.76 15.76 -11.65
CA SER A 46 51.45 17.14 -11.27
C SER A 46 50.07 17.19 -10.58
N LYS A 47 49.99 17.72 -9.36
CA LYS A 47 48.73 17.84 -8.59
C LYS A 47 48.24 19.30 -8.62
N ALA A 48 46.93 19.51 -8.68
CA ALA A 48 46.32 20.84 -8.69
C ALA A 48 46.29 21.53 -7.31
N THR A 49 46.40 20.75 -6.23
CA THR A 49 46.41 21.24 -4.84
C THR A 49 47.82 21.41 -4.29
N ARG A 50 48.09 22.55 -3.61
CA ARG A 50 49.32 22.80 -2.81
C ARG A 50 49.23 22.26 -1.37
N PHE A 51 48.05 21.89 -0.88
CA PHE A 51 47.81 21.46 0.51
C PHE A 51 47.50 19.94 0.58
N PRO A 52 48.23 19.15 1.38
CA PRO A 52 48.10 17.68 1.41
C PRO A 52 46.77 17.15 1.96
N LEU A 53 46.03 17.94 2.75
CA LEU A 53 44.93 17.48 3.61
C LEU A 53 43.55 17.38 2.92
N SER A 54 43.44 17.68 1.61
CA SER A 54 42.15 17.71 0.89
C SER A 54 42.05 16.80 -0.33
N ASN A 55 43.12 16.10 -0.71
CA ASN A 55 43.09 15.22 -1.89
C ASN A 55 42.32 13.92 -1.60
N HIS A 56 41.15 13.80 -2.23
CA HIS A 56 40.30 12.60 -2.18
C HIS A 56 40.76 11.49 -3.14
N ILE A 57 41.90 11.68 -3.84
CA ILE A 57 42.49 10.71 -4.77
C ILE A 57 43.67 10.04 -4.08
N SER A 58 43.55 8.74 -3.78
CA SER A 58 44.59 7.98 -3.08
C SER A 58 45.83 7.78 -3.98
N GLN A 59 47.00 7.64 -3.34
CA GLN A 59 48.24 7.38 -4.05
C GLN A 59 48.24 5.99 -4.70
N ASP A 60 47.54 5.01 -4.11
CA ASP A 60 47.35 3.68 -4.68
C ASP A 60 46.58 3.72 -6.00
N LEU A 61 45.52 4.55 -6.06
CA LEU A 61 44.75 4.75 -7.29
C LEU A 61 45.62 5.38 -8.40
N ILE A 62 46.42 6.39 -8.03
CA ILE A 62 47.39 7.03 -8.94
C ILE A 62 48.36 5.98 -9.48
N ASN A 63 48.94 5.15 -8.60
CA ASN A 63 49.89 4.11 -8.98
C ASN A 63 49.24 3.03 -9.86
N ARG A 64 48.00 2.61 -9.57
CA ARG A 64 47.25 1.63 -10.36
C ARG A 64 47.09 2.09 -11.81
N TYR A 65 46.49 3.27 -12.04
CA TYR A 65 46.26 3.75 -13.40
C TYR A 65 47.53 4.23 -14.12
N MET A 66 48.58 4.61 -13.38
CA MET A 66 49.89 4.96 -13.97
C MET A 66 50.53 3.78 -14.71
N ARG A 67 50.32 2.54 -14.25
CA ARG A 67 50.81 1.32 -14.92
C ARG A 67 50.23 1.17 -16.32
N TRP A 68 49.00 1.63 -16.54
CA TRP A 68 48.27 1.49 -17.80
C TRP A 68 48.41 2.70 -18.73
N LEU A 69 49.31 3.64 -18.39
CA LEU A 69 49.61 4.80 -19.22
C LEU A 69 50.67 4.43 -20.28
N LEU A 70 50.36 4.67 -21.56
CA LEU A 70 51.29 4.40 -22.66
C LEU A 70 52.33 5.52 -22.80
N ALA A 71 53.49 5.19 -23.41
CA ALA A 71 54.53 6.20 -23.68
C ALA A 71 53.98 7.28 -24.63
N GLY A 72 54.20 8.55 -24.30
CA GLY A 72 53.64 9.66 -25.06
C GLY A 72 52.28 10.17 -24.55
N GLU A 73 51.60 9.46 -23.63
CA GLU A 73 50.27 9.86 -23.17
C GLU A 73 50.27 10.75 -21.92
N THR A 74 49.21 11.54 -21.81
CA THR A 74 48.84 12.26 -20.59
C THR A 74 47.54 11.68 -20.04
N MET A 75 47.52 11.36 -18.75
CA MET A 75 46.30 11.02 -18.01
C MET A 75 45.93 12.15 -17.05
N VAL A 76 44.63 12.44 -16.92
CA VAL A 76 44.10 13.38 -15.94
C VAL A 76 43.01 12.70 -15.12
N LEU A 77 43.19 12.75 -13.80
CA LEU A 77 42.25 12.30 -12.78
C LEU A 77 41.56 13.53 -12.17
N VAL A 78 40.24 13.53 -12.07
CA VAL A 78 39.46 14.61 -11.44
C VAL A 78 38.48 14.01 -10.44
N CYS A 79 38.57 14.35 -9.14
CA CYS A 79 37.53 14.00 -8.17
C CYS A 79 36.53 15.15 -8.08
N THR A 80 35.27 14.87 -8.35
CA THR A 80 34.19 15.86 -8.31
C THR A 80 32.89 15.24 -7.83
N SER A 81 31.91 16.08 -7.47
CA SER A 81 30.57 15.61 -7.12
C SER A 81 29.78 15.19 -8.35
N GLN A 82 28.76 14.34 -8.14
CA GLN A 82 27.91 13.84 -9.22
C GLN A 82 27.24 14.97 -10.04
N GLY A 83 26.77 16.04 -9.39
CA GLY A 83 26.14 17.18 -10.08
C GLY A 83 27.10 17.97 -10.97
N ASN A 84 28.40 17.93 -10.70
CA ASN A 84 29.43 18.68 -11.45
C ASN A 84 30.15 17.83 -12.50
N MET A 85 29.77 16.56 -12.65
CA MET A 85 30.46 15.59 -13.50
C MET A 85 30.36 15.96 -14.99
N ARG A 86 29.18 16.41 -15.45
CA ARG A 86 28.95 16.86 -16.83
C ARG A 86 29.79 18.10 -17.19
N SER A 87 29.89 19.05 -16.26
CA SER A 87 30.72 20.25 -16.41
C SER A 87 32.21 19.89 -16.48
N ALA A 88 32.66 18.97 -15.60
CA ALA A 88 34.04 18.47 -15.64
C ALA A 88 34.37 17.81 -16.98
N MET A 89 33.50 16.92 -17.48
CA MET A 89 33.71 16.29 -18.78
C MET A 89 33.74 17.29 -19.94
N THR A 90 32.85 18.28 -19.93
CA THR A 90 32.79 19.30 -20.98
C THR A 90 34.12 20.06 -21.06
N ILE A 91 34.72 20.37 -19.91
CA ILE A 91 36.04 20.99 -19.83
C ILE A 91 37.11 20.04 -20.36
N LEU A 92 37.13 18.78 -19.92
CA LEU A 92 38.11 17.78 -20.35
C LEU A 92 38.05 17.54 -21.88
N ARG A 93 36.86 17.41 -22.47
CA ARG A 93 36.68 17.27 -23.92
C ARG A 93 37.15 18.52 -24.69
N ARG A 94 36.84 19.73 -24.18
CA ARG A 94 37.18 21.00 -24.83
C ARG A 94 38.67 21.30 -24.85
N VAL A 95 39.39 21.01 -23.76
CA VAL A 95 40.82 21.33 -23.67
C VAL A 95 41.67 20.34 -24.48
N GLY A 96 41.21 19.09 -24.68
CA GLY A 96 41.91 18.08 -25.47
C GLY A 96 41.63 18.07 -26.98
N SER A 97 41.15 19.19 -27.55
CA SER A 97 40.77 19.28 -28.98
C SER A 97 39.77 18.18 -29.42
N GLY A 98 38.93 17.68 -28.51
CA GLY A 98 37.94 16.64 -28.79
C GLY A 98 38.46 15.18 -28.82
N GLN A 99 39.76 14.92 -28.65
CA GLN A 99 40.34 13.56 -28.75
C GLN A 99 40.55 12.86 -27.39
N ALA A 100 40.00 13.39 -26.31
CA ALA A 100 40.19 12.83 -24.97
C ALA A 100 39.27 11.62 -24.73
N ALA A 101 39.86 10.46 -24.42
CA ALA A 101 39.10 9.29 -23.96
C ALA A 101 38.84 9.43 -22.46
N ILE A 102 37.57 9.60 -22.08
CA ILE A 102 37.15 9.88 -20.68
C ILE A 102 36.40 8.68 -20.12
N PHE A 103 36.78 8.24 -18.92
CA PHE A 103 36.18 7.10 -18.21
C PHE A 103 35.85 7.50 -16.77
N GLY A 104 34.83 6.88 -16.18
CA GLY A 104 34.64 6.91 -14.73
C GLY A 104 35.61 5.92 -14.06
N ALA A 105 36.22 6.30 -12.94
CA ALA A 105 37.09 5.37 -12.20
C ALA A 105 36.27 4.26 -11.53
N PHE A 106 36.84 3.07 -11.51
CA PHE A 106 36.29 1.92 -10.79
C PHE A 106 36.37 2.21 -9.29
N ASN A 107 35.22 2.35 -8.64
CA ASN A 107 35.17 2.62 -7.21
C ASN A 107 35.11 1.28 -6.44
N ASP A 108 36.21 0.87 -5.81
CA ASP A 108 36.31 -0.34 -4.97
C ASP A 108 35.32 -0.34 -3.78
N GLN A 109 34.74 0.81 -3.42
CA GLN A 109 33.84 0.93 -2.27
C GLN A 109 32.54 0.12 -2.40
N LEU A 110 32.12 -0.25 -3.61
CA LEU A 110 30.94 -1.09 -3.82
C LEU A 110 31.21 -2.58 -3.56
N GLU A 111 32.45 -3.06 -3.75
CA GLU A 111 32.82 -4.44 -3.42
C GLU A 111 32.93 -4.66 -1.90
N GLN A 112 33.33 -3.64 -1.15
CA GLN A 112 33.55 -3.76 0.30
C GLN A 112 32.33 -3.37 1.16
N GLY A 113 31.43 -2.50 0.67
CA GLY A 113 30.35 -1.92 1.49
C GLY A 113 28.97 -2.55 1.34
N ILE A 114 28.67 -3.14 0.17
CA ILE A 114 27.44 -3.91 -0.03
C ILE A 114 27.89 -5.35 -0.08
N GLY A 115 28.04 -5.98 1.10
CA GLY A 115 28.22 -7.43 1.16
C GLY A 115 27.19 -8.04 0.23
N PHE A 116 27.65 -8.59 -0.89
CA PHE A 116 26.82 -9.13 -1.97
C PHE A 116 25.88 -10.11 -1.29
N THR A 117 24.68 -9.61 -0.98
CA THR A 117 23.69 -10.35 -0.21
C THR A 117 23.26 -11.40 -1.21
N ARG A 118 23.85 -12.61 -1.10
CA ARG A 118 23.75 -13.72 -2.07
C ARG A 118 22.56 -13.48 -2.97
N SER A 119 22.80 -12.90 -4.15
CA SER A 119 21.71 -12.59 -5.07
C SER A 119 21.03 -13.93 -5.30
N ARG A 120 19.82 -14.10 -4.76
CA ARG A 120 19.11 -15.37 -4.90
C ARG A 120 18.99 -15.59 -6.40
N LYS A 121 19.51 -16.71 -6.88
CA LYS A 121 19.54 -17.03 -8.31
C LYS A 121 18.10 -16.84 -8.82
N ILE A 122 17.87 -15.82 -9.63
CA ILE A 122 16.54 -15.57 -10.22
C ILE A 122 16.30 -16.78 -11.11
N ARG A 123 15.37 -17.65 -10.70
CA ARG A 123 14.93 -18.77 -11.54
C ARG A 123 14.19 -18.18 -12.72
N ARG A 124 14.58 -18.57 -13.92
CA ARG A 124 14.08 -18.02 -15.20
C ARG A 124 13.10 -18.98 -15.87
N GLU A 125 12.31 -19.68 -15.08
CA GLU A 125 11.30 -20.61 -15.58
C GLU A 125 9.96 -19.88 -15.69
N HIS A 126 9.37 -19.88 -16.88
CA HIS A 126 7.93 -19.62 -17.03
C HIS A 126 7.21 -20.94 -16.87
N LEU A 127 6.46 -21.09 -15.80
CA LEU A 127 5.58 -22.23 -15.61
C LEU A 127 4.20 -21.93 -16.21
N ASN A 128 3.66 -22.87 -16.98
CA ASN A 128 2.25 -22.84 -17.36
C ASN A 128 1.36 -22.93 -16.10
N ASN A 129 0.10 -22.47 -16.21
CA ASN A 129 -0.86 -22.44 -15.11
C ASN A 129 -0.97 -23.78 -14.35
N GLU A 130 -0.98 -24.92 -15.05
CA GLU A 130 -1.04 -26.25 -14.43
C GLU A 130 0.16 -26.54 -13.52
N ARG A 131 1.37 -26.16 -13.95
CA ARG A 131 2.59 -26.35 -13.15
C ARG A 131 2.65 -25.39 -11.96
N LEU A 132 2.08 -24.20 -12.09
CA LEU A 132 1.94 -23.25 -10.98
C LEU A 132 0.94 -23.75 -9.92
N SER A 133 -0.17 -24.36 -10.34
CA SER A 133 -1.11 -25.02 -9.41
C SER A 133 -0.44 -26.19 -8.68
N ALA A 134 0.27 -27.06 -9.41
CA ALA A 134 1.02 -28.17 -8.80
C ALA A 134 2.10 -27.68 -7.82
N LEU A 135 2.78 -26.57 -8.15
CA LEU A 135 3.70 -25.92 -7.21
C LEU A 135 2.96 -25.43 -5.96
N ALA A 136 1.81 -24.78 -6.10
CA ALA A 136 1.02 -24.30 -4.97
C ALA A 136 0.61 -25.45 -4.03
N GLU A 137 0.19 -26.59 -4.58
CA GLU A 137 -0.14 -27.78 -3.81
C GLU A 137 1.07 -28.34 -3.06
N ASN A 138 2.23 -28.45 -3.71
CA ASN A 138 3.48 -28.90 -3.08
C ASN A 138 3.91 -27.95 -1.95
N LEU A 139 3.80 -26.64 -2.17
CA LEU A 139 4.06 -25.64 -1.14
C LEU A 139 3.08 -25.77 0.03
N ALA A 140 1.83 -26.14 -0.21
CA ALA A 140 0.86 -26.32 0.85
C ALA A 140 1.21 -27.49 1.78
N VAL A 141 1.79 -28.56 1.24
CA VAL A 141 2.33 -29.67 2.04
C VAL A 141 3.49 -29.19 2.91
N ASP A 142 4.46 -28.47 2.33
CA ASP A 142 5.64 -27.95 3.04
C ASP A 142 5.30 -26.92 4.13
N LEU A 143 4.24 -26.12 3.92
CA LEU A 143 3.89 -24.96 4.75
C LEU A 143 2.68 -25.22 5.66
N LYS A 144 2.31 -26.49 5.84
CA LYS A 144 1.16 -26.90 6.66
C LYS A 144 1.34 -26.56 8.14
N GLU A 145 2.52 -26.80 8.69
CA GLU A 145 2.85 -26.58 10.12
C GLU A 145 3.37 -25.16 10.40
N ALA A 146 2.61 -24.15 9.95
CA ALA A 146 2.90 -22.77 10.31
C ALA A 146 2.46 -22.48 11.75
N VAL A 147 3.37 -21.96 12.57
CA VAL A 147 3.07 -21.57 13.96
C VAL A 147 3.21 -20.06 14.08
N VAL A 148 2.23 -19.40 14.70
CA VAL A 148 2.32 -17.99 15.04
C VAL A 148 3.32 -17.83 16.18
N LYS A 149 4.57 -17.50 15.85
CA LYS A 149 5.66 -17.44 16.85
C LYS A 149 6.42 -16.10 16.92
N LYS A 150 6.28 -15.20 15.93
CA LYS A 150 7.13 -13.99 15.85
C LYS A 150 6.49 -12.84 15.06
N ASP A 151 6.67 -11.61 15.55
CA ASP A 151 6.28 -10.38 14.84
C ASP A 151 7.37 -9.99 13.82
N TYR A 152 7.10 -10.23 12.54
CA TYR A 152 8.03 -9.94 11.44
C TYR A 152 7.96 -8.49 10.93
N ARG A 153 7.10 -7.64 11.51
CA ARG A 153 6.95 -6.25 11.03
C ARG A 153 8.27 -5.48 11.05
N GLY A 154 9.07 -5.65 12.10
CA GLY A 154 10.33 -4.93 12.26
C GLY A 154 11.37 -5.31 11.20
N GLU A 155 11.43 -6.59 10.84
CA GLU A 155 12.31 -7.11 9.80
C GLU A 155 11.86 -6.62 8.42
N ILE A 156 10.58 -6.79 8.08
CA ILE A 156 10.01 -6.33 6.80
C ILE A 156 10.23 -4.82 6.60
N ALA A 157 10.01 -4.01 7.64
CA ALA A 157 10.22 -2.56 7.55
C ALA A 157 11.70 -2.19 7.38
N ARG A 158 12.62 -2.93 8.03
CA ARG A 158 14.06 -2.75 7.88
C ARG A 158 14.51 -3.11 6.47
N ASP A 159 14.07 -4.25 5.97
CA ASP A 159 14.40 -4.75 4.63
C ASP A 159 13.84 -3.82 3.55
N LEU A 160 12.60 -3.34 3.69
CA LEU A 160 12.00 -2.38 2.76
C LEU A 160 12.82 -1.07 2.70
N LYS A 161 13.30 -0.58 3.86
CA LYS A 161 14.17 0.59 3.92
C LYS A 161 15.50 0.34 3.19
N GLN A 162 16.09 -0.83 3.38
CA GLN A 162 17.31 -1.24 2.67
C GLN A 162 17.08 -1.33 1.16
N PHE A 163 15.97 -1.95 0.73
CA PHE A 163 15.61 -2.07 -0.69
C PHE A 163 15.46 -0.69 -1.34
N ARG A 164 14.74 0.21 -0.67
CA ARG A 164 14.58 1.60 -1.12
C ARG A 164 15.91 2.33 -1.24
N GLN A 165 16.83 2.13 -0.32
CA GLN A 165 18.17 2.74 -0.37
C GLN A 165 18.98 2.24 -1.56
N ILE A 166 18.98 0.93 -1.81
CA ILE A 166 19.67 0.32 -2.96
C ILE A 166 19.08 0.81 -4.28
N ILE A 167 17.75 0.79 -4.43
CA ILE A 167 17.09 1.26 -5.65
C ILE A 167 17.41 2.74 -5.92
N ASN A 168 17.38 3.58 -4.88
CA ASN A 168 17.70 5.01 -5.03
C ASN A 168 19.19 5.26 -5.33
N MET A 169 20.10 4.44 -4.80
CA MET A 169 21.52 4.49 -5.16
C MET A 169 21.70 4.19 -6.65
N VAL A 170 21.19 3.04 -7.12
CA VAL A 170 21.28 2.64 -8.53
C VAL A 170 20.62 3.67 -9.45
N ARG A 171 19.46 4.23 -9.06
CA ARG A 171 18.81 5.31 -9.81
C ARG A 171 19.74 6.52 -9.99
N ARG A 172 20.39 6.98 -8.92
CA ARG A 172 21.33 8.12 -9.01
C ARG A 172 22.46 7.77 -9.97
N ASP A 173 23.06 6.59 -9.82
CA ASP A 173 24.17 6.13 -10.65
C ASP A 173 23.81 6.12 -12.14
N LEU A 174 22.65 5.54 -12.48
CA LEU A 174 22.14 5.50 -13.85
C LEU A 174 21.80 6.90 -14.39
N THR A 175 21.20 7.76 -13.56
CA THR A 175 20.91 9.15 -13.96
C THR A 175 22.20 9.91 -14.30
N SER A 176 23.28 9.67 -13.56
CA SER A 176 24.59 10.24 -13.96
C SER A 176 25.09 9.65 -15.27
N ALA A 177 24.99 8.34 -15.50
CA ALA A 177 25.44 7.71 -16.73
C ALA A 177 24.76 8.30 -17.98
N VAL A 178 23.45 8.56 -17.91
CA VAL A 178 22.69 9.27 -18.98
C VAL A 178 23.29 10.65 -19.25
N GLY A 179 23.62 11.39 -18.20
CA GLY A 179 24.26 12.71 -18.33
C GLY A 179 25.67 12.66 -18.94
N LEU A 180 26.30 11.49 -19.02
CA LEU A 180 27.62 11.26 -19.60
C LEU A 180 27.56 10.72 -21.06
N GLU A 181 26.37 10.62 -21.66
CA GLU A 181 26.14 10.08 -23.02
C GLU A 181 26.62 8.63 -23.19
N GLN A 182 26.67 7.85 -22.11
CA GLN A 182 27.06 6.44 -22.18
C GLN A 182 25.89 5.58 -22.69
N ASN A 183 26.17 4.57 -23.51
CA ASN A 183 25.13 3.66 -24.00
C ASN A 183 24.51 2.92 -22.82
N MET A 184 23.25 3.21 -22.55
CA MET A 184 22.52 2.62 -21.45
C MET A 184 21.90 1.29 -21.88
N MET A 185 21.88 0.31 -20.97
CA MET A 185 21.06 -0.88 -21.18
C MET A 185 19.57 -0.47 -21.13
N ALA A 186 18.75 -0.95 -22.06
CA ALA A 186 17.32 -0.55 -22.14
C ALA A 186 16.52 -0.76 -20.84
N GLY A 187 16.89 -1.75 -20.01
CA GLY A 187 16.26 -1.97 -18.69
C GLY A 187 16.48 -0.84 -17.68
N ALA A 188 17.56 -0.04 -17.83
CA ALA A 188 17.86 1.09 -16.97
C ALA A 188 17.03 2.34 -17.32
N GLU A 189 16.79 2.61 -18.61
CA GLU A 189 15.89 3.69 -19.05
C GLU A 189 14.49 3.47 -18.48
N TRP A 190 14.02 2.25 -18.61
CA TRP A 190 12.69 1.87 -18.19
C TRP A 190 12.50 1.95 -16.65
N LEU A 191 13.56 1.72 -15.86
CA LEU A 191 13.55 2.00 -14.41
C LEU A 191 13.39 3.50 -14.12
N LEU A 192 14.15 4.35 -14.81
CA LEU A 192 14.13 5.79 -14.60
C LEU A 192 12.77 6.39 -14.93
N ASP A 193 12.18 5.95 -16.04
CA ASP A 193 10.85 6.40 -16.48
C ASP A 193 9.75 6.03 -15.49
N ASN A 194 9.89 4.89 -14.79
CA ASN A 194 8.83 4.32 -13.96
C ASN A 194 9.11 4.40 -12.45
N ILE A 195 10.12 5.16 -12.02
CA ILE A 195 10.52 5.20 -10.60
C ILE A 195 9.38 5.71 -9.68
N TYR A 196 8.53 6.60 -10.18
CA TYR A 196 7.41 7.14 -9.42
C TYR A 196 6.41 6.04 -9.01
N LEU A 197 6.22 5.01 -9.84
CA LEU A 197 5.37 3.86 -9.52
C LEU A 197 5.97 3.08 -8.36
N VAL A 198 7.28 2.82 -8.40
CA VAL A 198 8.00 2.07 -7.35
C VAL A 198 7.91 2.79 -6.00
N GLU A 199 8.14 4.10 -5.97
CA GLU A 199 8.00 4.91 -4.76
C GLU A 199 6.55 4.90 -4.23
N GLY A 200 5.55 4.94 -5.12
CA GLY A 200 4.15 4.75 -4.76
C GLY A 200 3.89 3.40 -4.07
N GLN A 201 4.43 2.31 -4.61
CA GLN A 201 4.29 0.97 -4.02
C GLN A 201 4.96 0.86 -2.64
N ILE A 202 6.16 1.43 -2.49
CA ILE A 202 6.86 1.48 -1.19
C ILE A 202 6.06 2.28 -0.16
N SER A 203 5.45 3.40 -0.58
CA SER A 203 4.57 4.19 0.27
C SER A 203 3.34 3.40 0.71
N GLU A 204 2.65 2.73 -0.22
CA GLU A 204 1.50 1.87 0.09
C GLU A 204 1.84 0.77 1.11
N ILE A 205 2.99 0.08 0.93
CA ILE A 205 3.43 -0.94 1.89
C ILE A 205 3.63 -0.33 3.27
N THR A 206 4.30 0.83 3.34
CA THR A 206 4.61 1.51 4.60
C THR A 206 3.34 1.95 5.35
N GLN A 207 2.33 2.44 4.62
CA GLN A 207 1.05 2.86 5.19
C GLN A 207 0.22 1.65 5.67
N ASN A 208 0.23 0.56 4.91
CA ASN A 208 -0.54 -0.66 5.18
C ASN A 208 0.23 -1.72 5.99
N LEU A 209 1.11 -1.27 6.90
CA LEU A 209 1.90 -2.10 7.83
C LEU A 209 1.36 -2.09 9.30
N PRO A 210 0.05 -2.19 9.60
CA PRO A 210 -0.46 -2.12 10.97
C PRO A 210 0.04 -3.29 11.83
N ARG A 211 0.51 -2.97 13.05
CA ARG A 211 1.05 -3.95 14.03
C ARG A 211 0.12 -5.13 14.28
N LYS A 212 -1.20 -4.90 14.28
CA LYS A 212 -2.20 -5.93 14.59
C LYS A 212 -2.25 -7.04 13.53
N MET A 213 -2.13 -6.70 12.24
CA MET A 213 -2.20 -7.68 11.15
C MET A 213 -1.00 -8.64 11.19
N TYR A 214 0.21 -8.10 11.32
CA TYR A 214 1.44 -8.91 11.24
C TYR A 214 1.69 -9.81 12.45
N LYS A 215 1.15 -9.46 13.63
CA LYS A 215 1.23 -10.32 14.83
C LYS A 215 0.44 -11.63 14.70
N LYS A 216 -0.58 -11.65 13.84
CA LYS A 216 -1.49 -12.80 13.67
C LYS A 216 -1.06 -13.74 12.55
N LEU A 217 -0.07 -13.35 11.73
CA LEU A 217 0.31 -14.14 10.57
C LEU A 217 1.01 -15.44 10.99
N PRO A 218 0.54 -16.61 10.52
CA PRO A 218 1.25 -17.86 10.68
C PRO A 218 2.65 -17.76 10.07
N ALA A 219 3.65 -18.18 10.83
CA ALA A 219 5.05 -18.11 10.42
C ALA A 219 5.66 -19.50 10.29
N ILE A 220 6.60 -19.60 9.37
CA ILE A 220 7.37 -20.81 9.09
C ILE A 220 8.81 -20.52 9.49
N SER A 221 9.43 -21.46 10.21
CA SER A 221 10.83 -21.40 10.61
C SER A 221 11.46 -22.76 10.34
N THR A 222 11.83 -23.00 9.09
CA THR A 222 12.50 -24.22 8.63
C THR A 222 13.90 -23.88 8.14
N ILE A 223 14.79 -24.88 8.03
CA ILE A 223 16.16 -24.69 7.52
C ILE A 223 16.17 -24.04 6.12
N LYS A 224 15.14 -24.31 5.30
CA LYS A 224 15.05 -23.80 3.92
C LYS A 224 14.34 -22.44 3.81
N ARG A 225 13.45 -22.11 4.76
CA ARG A 225 12.54 -20.95 4.67
C ARG A 225 12.21 -20.41 6.05
N GLU A 226 12.34 -19.09 6.18
CA GLU A 226 11.96 -18.34 7.37
C GLU A 226 11.05 -17.17 6.99
N GLY A 227 10.03 -16.91 7.80
CA GLY A 227 9.14 -15.74 7.68
C GLY A 227 7.65 -16.07 7.70
N PRO A 228 6.78 -15.06 7.54
CA PRO A 228 5.33 -15.25 7.40
C PRO A 228 5.03 -16.17 6.21
N ARG A 229 4.18 -17.17 6.41
CA ARG A 229 3.80 -18.14 5.37
C ARG A 229 3.32 -17.45 4.10
N ILE A 230 2.50 -16.44 4.25
CA ILE A 230 1.94 -15.68 3.14
C ILE A 230 2.99 -14.85 2.37
N LEU A 231 4.09 -14.43 3.00
CA LEU A 231 5.23 -13.80 2.31
C LEU A 231 6.03 -14.84 1.51
N ILE A 232 6.20 -16.05 2.04
CA ILE A 232 6.83 -17.16 1.32
C ILE A 232 6.02 -17.49 0.05
N LEU A 233 4.69 -17.54 0.16
CA LEU A 233 3.81 -17.74 -1.00
C LEU A 233 3.92 -16.60 -2.01
N SER A 234 3.95 -15.35 -1.54
CA SER A 234 4.14 -14.18 -2.40
C SER A 234 5.44 -14.26 -3.20
N ARG A 235 6.56 -14.65 -2.56
CA ARG A 235 7.85 -14.86 -3.23
C ARG A 235 7.81 -16.01 -4.22
N ALA A 236 7.18 -17.13 -3.85
CA ALA A 236 7.06 -18.29 -4.73
C ALA A 236 6.26 -17.96 -6.00
N LEU A 237 5.15 -17.22 -5.89
CA LEU A 237 4.35 -16.82 -7.05
C LEU A 237 5.19 -16.01 -8.06
N LEU A 238 6.08 -15.14 -7.59
CA LEU A 238 6.93 -14.31 -8.44
C LEU A 238 8.12 -15.07 -9.05
N GLU A 239 8.70 -16.02 -8.31
CA GLU A 239 9.88 -16.79 -8.73
C GLU A 239 9.64 -17.64 -9.98
N TYR A 240 8.41 -18.10 -10.22
CA TYR A 240 8.08 -19.06 -11.30
C TYR A 240 7.23 -18.47 -12.45
N ASN A 241 6.96 -17.17 -12.42
CA ASN A 241 6.26 -16.47 -13.50
C ASN A 241 7.01 -15.23 -13.99
N ASN A 242 8.33 -15.17 -13.76
CA ASN A 242 9.19 -14.03 -14.10
C ASN A 242 8.59 -12.68 -13.66
N ALA A 243 7.99 -12.67 -12.47
CA ALA A 243 7.25 -11.56 -11.89
C ALA A 243 6.10 -10.97 -12.73
N ALA A 244 5.62 -11.65 -13.78
CA ALA A 244 4.37 -11.29 -14.45
C ALA A 244 3.19 -11.66 -13.55
N LEU A 245 2.32 -10.70 -13.24
CA LEU A 245 1.13 -10.94 -12.44
C LEU A 245 -0.12 -10.65 -13.25
N GLN A 246 -1.08 -11.55 -13.12
CA GLN A 246 -2.42 -11.42 -13.65
C GLN A 246 -3.41 -11.82 -12.57
N ARG A 247 -4.63 -11.26 -12.64
CA ARG A 247 -5.65 -11.45 -11.60
C ARG A 247 -6.02 -12.93 -11.48
N ASP A 248 -6.28 -13.57 -12.60
CA ASP A 248 -6.72 -14.97 -12.65
C ASP A 248 -5.64 -15.92 -12.14
N LEU A 249 -4.37 -15.60 -12.41
CA LEU A 249 -3.24 -16.36 -11.90
C LEU A 249 -3.13 -16.29 -10.37
N ILE A 250 -3.31 -15.11 -9.78
CA ILE A 250 -3.33 -14.97 -8.32
C ILE A 250 -4.46 -15.82 -7.73
N ILE A 251 -5.65 -15.75 -8.33
CA ILE A 251 -6.83 -16.50 -7.88
C ILE A 251 -6.60 -18.01 -7.98
N SER A 252 -6.12 -18.50 -9.13
CA SER A 252 -5.89 -19.94 -9.34
C SER A 252 -4.80 -20.48 -8.40
N PHE A 253 -3.69 -19.75 -8.24
CA PHE A 253 -2.61 -20.12 -7.34
C PHE A 253 -3.06 -20.20 -5.88
N LEU A 254 -3.80 -19.19 -5.40
CA LEU A 254 -4.33 -19.18 -4.03
C LEU A 254 -5.40 -20.27 -3.82
N LYS A 255 -6.23 -20.58 -4.82
CA LYS A 255 -7.19 -21.68 -4.73
C LYS A 255 -6.48 -23.04 -4.65
N ALA A 256 -5.50 -23.30 -5.52
CA ALA A 256 -4.74 -24.54 -5.53
C ALA A 256 -3.98 -24.78 -4.21
N PHE A 257 -3.34 -23.75 -3.65
CA PHE A 257 -2.73 -23.84 -2.32
C PHE A 257 -3.75 -24.25 -1.24
N GLN A 258 -4.94 -23.62 -1.29
CA GLN A 258 -5.98 -23.80 -0.28
C GLN A 258 -6.71 -25.14 -0.34
N GLU A 259 -6.53 -25.94 -1.40
CA GLU A 259 -7.06 -27.30 -1.45
C GLU A 259 -6.47 -28.21 -0.37
N LYS A 260 -5.22 -27.95 0.05
CA LYS A 260 -4.56 -28.71 1.11
C LYS A 260 -4.59 -27.99 2.46
N VAL A 261 -4.41 -26.66 2.46
CA VAL A 261 -4.29 -25.86 3.69
C VAL A 261 -5.06 -24.54 3.56
N PRO A 262 -6.15 -24.33 4.32
CA PRO A 262 -6.89 -23.07 4.25
C PRO A 262 -6.03 -21.91 4.77
N LEU A 263 -6.07 -20.78 4.04
CA LEU A 263 -5.47 -19.53 4.49
C LEU A 263 -6.45 -18.80 5.41
N THR A 264 -5.92 -18.13 6.43
CA THR A 264 -6.76 -17.31 7.32
C THR A 264 -7.19 -16.01 6.64
N SER A 265 -8.26 -15.40 7.12
CA SER A 265 -8.70 -14.08 6.62
C SER A 265 -7.59 -13.04 6.77
N SER A 266 -6.83 -13.06 7.87
CA SER A 266 -5.70 -12.15 8.08
C SER A 266 -4.55 -12.39 7.08
N GLU A 267 -4.27 -13.64 6.70
CA GLU A 267 -3.27 -13.94 5.65
C GLU A 267 -3.72 -13.41 4.30
N LEU A 268 -4.97 -13.67 3.91
CA LEU A 268 -5.51 -13.17 2.65
C LEU A 268 -5.49 -11.63 2.61
N TRP A 269 -5.88 -10.94 3.67
CA TRP A 269 -5.79 -9.48 3.74
C TRP A 269 -4.36 -8.93 3.70
N ALA A 270 -3.37 -9.68 4.22
CA ALA A 270 -1.96 -9.29 4.17
C ALA A 270 -1.29 -9.55 2.82
N PHE A 271 -1.85 -10.44 1.99
CA PHE A 271 -1.25 -10.90 0.74
C PHE A 271 -0.91 -9.76 -0.23
N PRO A 272 -1.76 -8.77 -0.53
CA PRO A 272 -1.43 -7.71 -1.50
C PRO A 272 -0.23 -6.87 -1.08
N THR A 273 -0.11 -6.57 0.21
CA THR A 273 1.00 -5.80 0.76
C THR A 273 2.29 -6.60 0.71
N LEU A 274 2.23 -7.90 1.05
CA LEU A 274 3.39 -8.79 1.02
C LEU A 274 3.83 -9.17 -0.39
N LEU A 275 2.89 -9.22 -1.35
CA LEU A 275 3.18 -9.40 -2.76
C LEU A 275 3.86 -8.16 -3.36
N ARG A 276 3.41 -6.95 -3.01
CA ARG A 276 4.12 -5.71 -3.34
C ARG A 276 5.54 -5.70 -2.76
N PHE A 277 5.69 -6.10 -1.50
CA PHE A 277 7.01 -6.22 -0.87
C PHE A 277 7.92 -7.18 -1.65
N ALA A 278 7.42 -8.36 -2.02
CA ALA A 278 8.17 -9.33 -2.81
C ALA A 278 8.52 -8.82 -4.22
N LEU A 279 7.65 -8.02 -4.86
CA LEU A 279 7.98 -7.37 -6.14
C LEU A 279 9.10 -6.33 -5.99
N VAL A 280 9.07 -5.52 -4.93
CA VAL A 280 10.14 -4.55 -4.64
C VAL A 280 11.47 -5.27 -4.36
N GLU A 281 11.42 -6.43 -3.69
CA GLU A 281 12.59 -7.30 -3.50
C GLU A 281 13.17 -7.79 -4.83
N GLN A 282 12.32 -8.22 -5.77
CA GLN A 282 12.75 -8.63 -7.12
C GLN A 282 13.33 -7.46 -7.92
N LEU A 283 12.69 -6.30 -7.88
CA LEU A 283 13.22 -5.09 -8.50
C LEU A 283 14.60 -4.74 -7.95
N LYS A 284 14.77 -4.80 -6.63
CA LYS A 284 16.08 -4.58 -5.99
C LYS A 284 17.14 -5.55 -6.53
N ASN A 285 16.81 -6.84 -6.73
CA ASN A 285 17.75 -7.80 -7.30
C ASN A 285 18.15 -7.40 -8.72
N LEU A 286 17.19 -6.96 -9.52
CA LEU A 286 17.41 -6.53 -10.89
C LEU A 286 18.23 -5.22 -10.96
N CYS A 287 17.97 -4.26 -10.07
CA CYS A 287 18.78 -3.04 -9.93
C CYS A 287 20.25 -3.36 -9.61
N LEU A 288 20.51 -4.30 -8.69
CA LEU A 288 21.88 -4.74 -8.38
C LEU A 288 22.55 -5.40 -9.61
N LYS A 289 21.81 -6.18 -10.39
CA LYS A 289 22.31 -6.78 -11.63
C LYS A 289 22.65 -5.72 -12.69
N ILE A 290 21.78 -4.72 -12.86
CA ILE A 290 22.00 -3.58 -13.76
C ILE A 290 23.25 -2.81 -13.33
N GLN A 291 23.42 -2.58 -12.03
CA GLN A 291 24.59 -1.91 -11.49
C GLN A 291 25.89 -2.67 -11.79
N LEU A 292 25.91 -3.98 -11.55
CA LEU A 292 27.07 -4.83 -11.85
C LEU A 292 27.42 -4.79 -13.35
N ARG A 293 26.42 -4.89 -14.23
CA ARG A 293 26.64 -4.79 -15.67
C ARG A 293 27.12 -3.41 -16.10
N HIS A 294 26.61 -2.34 -15.49
CA HIS A 294 27.11 -0.99 -15.76
C HIS A 294 28.59 -0.86 -15.40
N GLN A 295 29.03 -1.43 -14.27
CA GLN A 295 30.45 -1.48 -13.92
C GLN A 295 31.28 -2.28 -14.94
N GLN A 296 30.78 -3.44 -15.39
CA GLN A 296 31.44 -4.26 -16.41
C GLN A 296 31.53 -3.55 -17.76
N TYR A 297 30.50 -2.80 -18.15
CA TYR A 297 30.50 -1.98 -19.35
C TYR A 297 31.62 -0.93 -19.30
N MET A 298 31.72 -0.20 -18.19
CA MET A 298 32.78 0.79 -17.97
C MET A 298 34.18 0.18 -18.02
N GLN A 299 34.36 -1.02 -17.45
CA GLN A 299 35.62 -1.75 -17.49
C GLN A 299 35.98 -2.20 -18.91
N ALA A 300 35.01 -2.76 -19.64
CA ALA A 300 35.22 -3.22 -21.01
C ALA A 300 35.55 -2.05 -21.95
N GLU A 301 34.86 -0.92 -21.81
CA GLU A 301 35.13 0.29 -22.58
C GLU A 301 36.54 0.84 -22.31
N PHE A 302 36.95 0.88 -21.05
CA PHE A 302 38.30 1.31 -20.64
C PHE A 302 39.38 0.41 -21.26
N TRP A 303 39.25 -0.91 -21.06
CA TRP A 303 40.24 -1.87 -21.55
C TRP A 303 40.26 -1.95 -23.08
N ALA A 304 39.11 -1.90 -23.73
CA ALA A 304 39.03 -1.78 -25.18
C ALA A 304 39.84 -0.59 -25.68
N ASN A 305 39.64 0.60 -25.10
CA ASN A 305 40.39 1.78 -25.49
C ASN A 305 41.91 1.63 -25.28
N ARG A 306 42.33 1.01 -24.16
CA ARG A 306 43.75 0.73 -23.90
C ARG A 306 44.36 -0.22 -24.91
N LEU A 307 43.68 -1.33 -25.20
CA LEU A 307 44.13 -2.32 -26.18
C LEU A 307 44.18 -1.74 -27.59
N LEU A 308 43.16 -0.97 -27.99
CA LEU A 308 43.13 -0.29 -29.29
C LEU A 308 44.29 0.68 -29.44
N ASN A 309 44.56 1.53 -28.44
CA ASN A 309 45.68 2.47 -28.49
C ASN A 309 47.03 1.76 -28.53
N ALA A 310 47.20 0.66 -27.81
CA ALA A 310 48.43 -0.12 -27.81
C ALA A 310 48.65 -0.86 -29.13
N SER A 311 47.58 -1.45 -29.70
CA SER A 311 47.63 -2.16 -30.98
C SER A 311 48.12 -1.30 -32.15
N ARG A 312 47.89 0.02 -32.07
CA ARG A 312 48.33 1.00 -33.08
C ARG A 312 49.77 1.47 -32.90
N ARG A 313 50.40 1.17 -31.76
CA ARG A 313 51.73 1.67 -31.41
C ARG A 313 52.78 0.57 -31.41
N ASP A 314 52.53 -0.50 -30.65
CA ASP A 314 53.53 -1.52 -30.34
C ASP A 314 52.88 -2.83 -29.88
N ALA A 315 53.34 -3.96 -30.42
CA ALA A 315 52.82 -5.29 -30.11
C ALA A 315 53.19 -5.74 -28.68
N ASP A 316 54.37 -5.36 -28.17
CA ASP A 316 54.80 -5.72 -26.82
C ASP A 316 53.95 -5.00 -25.76
N GLN A 317 53.58 -3.75 -26.03
CA GLN A 317 52.66 -2.98 -25.17
C GLN A 317 51.25 -3.55 -25.17
N LEU A 318 50.79 -4.08 -26.31
CA LEU A 318 49.50 -4.76 -26.41
C LEU A 318 49.49 -6.02 -25.53
N LEU A 319 50.52 -6.86 -25.62
CA LEU A 319 50.64 -8.07 -24.79
C LEU A 319 50.72 -7.73 -23.30
N PHE A 320 51.46 -6.69 -22.92
CA PHE A 320 51.52 -6.22 -21.53
C PHE A 320 50.14 -5.79 -21.01
N LEU A 321 49.39 -4.99 -21.77
CA LEU A 321 48.07 -4.53 -21.35
C LEU A 321 47.02 -5.64 -21.34
N LEU A 322 47.12 -6.62 -22.25
CA LEU A 322 46.29 -7.83 -22.19
C LEU A 322 46.54 -8.61 -20.90
N ALA A 323 47.81 -8.77 -20.49
CA ALA A 323 48.16 -9.45 -19.26
C ALA A 323 47.66 -8.68 -18.01
N GLU A 324 47.81 -7.36 -17.99
CA GLU A 324 47.27 -6.50 -16.92
C GLU A 324 45.74 -6.57 -16.86
N MET A 325 45.04 -6.55 -18.01
CA MET A 325 43.58 -6.75 -18.06
C MET A 325 43.19 -8.11 -17.49
N ALA A 326 43.88 -9.18 -17.89
CA ALA A 326 43.61 -10.53 -17.43
C ALA A 326 43.86 -10.72 -15.92
N PHE A 327 44.79 -9.95 -15.35
CA PHE A 327 45.07 -9.91 -13.92
C PHE A 327 43.97 -9.16 -13.15
N GLU A 328 43.52 -8.01 -13.67
CA GLU A 328 42.48 -7.18 -13.06
C GLU A 328 41.09 -7.81 -13.16
N ILE A 329 40.85 -8.63 -14.19
CA ILE A 329 39.57 -9.30 -14.44
C ILE A 329 39.80 -10.82 -14.49
N PRO A 330 40.01 -11.45 -13.32
CA PRO A 330 40.34 -12.87 -13.27
C PRO A 330 39.21 -13.77 -13.79
N GLU A 331 37.95 -13.34 -13.60
CA GLU A 331 36.72 -14.03 -13.98
C GLU A 331 35.81 -13.09 -14.81
N PRO A 332 36.04 -12.97 -16.13
CA PRO A 332 35.16 -12.17 -16.99
C PRO A 332 33.76 -12.79 -17.05
N THR A 333 32.73 -11.94 -17.12
CA THR A 333 31.36 -12.40 -17.39
C THR A 333 31.07 -12.43 -18.88
N GLY A 334 30.02 -13.16 -19.29
CA GLY A 334 29.54 -13.14 -20.68
C GLY A 334 29.24 -11.73 -21.17
N PHE A 335 28.60 -10.89 -20.34
CA PHE A 335 28.35 -9.49 -20.65
C PHE A 335 29.63 -8.68 -20.90
N TYR A 336 30.67 -8.86 -20.07
CA TYR A 336 31.96 -8.21 -20.28
C TYR A 336 32.59 -8.63 -21.61
N ALA A 337 32.58 -9.93 -21.90
CA ALA A 337 33.14 -10.51 -23.13
C ALA A 337 32.49 -9.92 -24.40
N VAL A 338 31.16 -9.88 -24.46
CA VAL A 338 30.41 -9.33 -25.59
C VAL A 338 30.68 -7.84 -25.76
N THR A 339 30.73 -7.09 -24.64
CA THR A 339 31.00 -5.65 -24.69
C THR A 339 32.42 -5.37 -25.19
N LEU A 340 33.42 -6.08 -24.67
CA LEU A 340 34.81 -5.93 -25.10
C LEU A 340 34.97 -6.28 -26.58
N ALA A 341 34.42 -7.41 -27.01
CA ALA A 341 34.44 -7.86 -28.41
C ALA A 341 33.80 -6.83 -29.36
N SER A 342 32.70 -6.19 -28.95
CA SER A 342 32.01 -5.19 -29.78
C SER A 342 32.89 -3.96 -30.09
N TYR A 343 33.77 -3.56 -29.16
CA TYR A 343 34.69 -2.45 -29.38
C TYR A 343 35.93 -2.86 -30.19
N LEU A 344 36.38 -4.11 -30.08
CA LEU A 344 37.57 -4.61 -30.76
C LEU A 344 37.30 -5.15 -32.17
N GLN A 345 36.03 -5.28 -32.57
CA GLN A 345 35.61 -5.96 -33.80
C GLN A 345 36.34 -5.51 -35.08
N ASN A 346 36.73 -4.23 -35.17
CA ASN A 346 37.38 -3.66 -36.37
C ASN A 346 38.92 -3.67 -36.33
N GLU A 347 39.55 -4.18 -35.27
CA GLU A 347 41.01 -4.13 -35.08
C GLU A 347 41.54 -5.53 -34.73
N ALA A 348 41.86 -6.30 -35.78
CA ALA A 348 42.22 -7.72 -35.69
C ALA A 348 43.38 -7.98 -34.71
N ASN A 349 44.37 -7.08 -34.66
CA ASN A 349 45.54 -7.20 -33.79
C ASN A 349 45.17 -7.27 -32.30
N ALA A 350 44.14 -6.52 -31.87
CA ALA A 350 43.66 -6.55 -30.49
C ALA A 350 42.56 -7.61 -30.28
N MET A 351 41.73 -7.86 -31.29
CA MET A 351 40.60 -8.77 -31.21
C MET A 351 41.02 -10.24 -31.01
N VAL A 352 41.98 -10.74 -31.79
CA VAL A 352 42.34 -12.18 -31.77
C VAL A 352 42.87 -12.61 -30.39
N PRO A 353 43.87 -11.92 -29.78
CA PRO A 353 44.36 -12.30 -28.46
C PRO A 353 43.30 -12.14 -27.35
N ALA A 354 42.45 -11.11 -27.45
CA ALA A 354 41.37 -10.90 -26.50
C ALA A 354 40.29 -12.00 -26.60
N GLN A 355 39.96 -12.43 -27.82
CA GLN A 355 39.04 -13.54 -28.07
C GLN A 355 39.59 -14.85 -27.50
N GLU A 356 40.84 -15.21 -27.80
CA GLU A 356 41.47 -16.43 -27.26
C GLU A 356 41.44 -16.46 -25.73
N TRP A 357 41.74 -15.31 -25.09
CA TRP A 357 41.67 -15.19 -23.64
C TRP A 357 40.24 -15.36 -23.11
N LEU A 358 39.24 -14.73 -23.75
CA LEU A 358 37.83 -14.84 -23.36
C LEU A 358 37.30 -16.26 -23.52
N GLU A 359 37.55 -16.91 -24.65
CA GLU A 359 37.09 -18.27 -24.94
C GLU A 359 37.71 -19.28 -23.97
N ARG A 360 38.99 -19.13 -23.65
CA ARG A 360 39.67 -19.95 -22.65
C ARG A 360 39.12 -19.74 -21.24
N LYS A 361 38.76 -18.50 -20.87
CA LYS A 361 38.25 -18.18 -19.53
C LYS A 361 36.80 -18.58 -19.32
N LEU A 362 35.99 -18.50 -20.37
CA LEU A 362 34.55 -18.80 -20.34
C LEU A 362 34.21 -20.22 -20.80
N ASP A 363 35.20 -20.98 -21.26
CA ASP A 363 35.08 -22.37 -21.74
C ASP A 363 33.98 -22.53 -22.81
N ALA A 364 33.90 -21.55 -23.72
CA ALA A 364 32.91 -21.51 -24.79
C ALA A 364 33.39 -20.59 -25.93
N PRO A 365 33.03 -20.87 -27.20
CA PRO A 365 33.37 -20.00 -28.32
C PRO A 365 32.63 -18.65 -28.22
N LEU A 366 33.26 -17.57 -28.71
CA LEU A 366 32.73 -16.20 -28.57
C LEU A 366 31.33 -16.03 -29.19
N GLY A 367 31.07 -16.68 -30.32
CA GLY A 367 29.75 -16.67 -30.96
C GLY A 367 28.64 -17.25 -30.08
N GLU A 368 28.94 -18.29 -29.31
CA GLU A 368 27.98 -18.86 -28.36
C GLU A 368 27.77 -17.94 -27.15
N ILE A 369 28.85 -17.31 -26.65
CA ILE A 369 28.79 -16.33 -25.56
C ILE A 369 27.90 -15.14 -25.95
N ILE A 370 28.06 -14.62 -27.17
CA ILE A 370 27.22 -13.54 -27.70
C ILE A 370 25.74 -13.94 -27.72
N ARG A 371 25.42 -15.12 -28.27
CA ARG A 371 24.04 -15.61 -28.32
C ARG A 371 23.42 -15.77 -26.93
N ARG A 372 24.14 -16.43 -26.01
CA ARG A 372 23.68 -16.63 -24.62
C ARG A 372 23.43 -15.30 -23.91
N GLU A 373 24.29 -14.30 -24.11
CA GLU A 373 24.11 -12.98 -23.48
C GLU A 373 22.95 -12.19 -24.11
N GLN A 374 22.74 -12.26 -25.42
CA GLN A 374 21.57 -11.64 -26.06
C GLN A 374 20.24 -12.22 -25.51
N GLU A 375 20.17 -13.54 -25.32
CA GLU A 375 19.04 -14.19 -24.66
C GLU A 375 18.86 -13.69 -23.22
N HIS A 376 19.97 -13.52 -22.48
CA HIS A 376 19.94 -12.97 -21.13
C HIS A 376 19.46 -11.52 -21.08
N GLN A 377 19.91 -10.67 -22.00
CA GLN A 377 19.47 -9.27 -22.08
C GLN A 377 17.99 -9.16 -22.41
N THR A 378 17.51 -9.94 -23.37
CA THR A 378 16.08 -10.01 -23.75
C THR A 378 15.23 -10.46 -22.56
N SER A 379 15.68 -11.50 -21.85
CA SER A 379 15.00 -11.99 -20.64
C SER A 379 14.94 -10.94 -19.53
N ASP A 380 16.01 -10.17 -19.29
CA ASP A 380 16.04 -9.15 -18.25
C ASP A 380 15.16 -7.94 -18.60
N GLN A 381 15.15 -7.54 -19.87
CA GLN A 381 14.23 -6.50 -20.37
C GLN A 381 12.77 -6.93 -20.20
N GLY A 382 12.46 -8.19 -20.55
CA GLY A 382 11.14 -8.77 -20.31
C GLY A 382 10.77 -8.83 -18.83
N MET A 383 11.70 -9.20 -17.95
CA MET A 383 11.49 -9.21 -16.50
C MET A 383 11.21 -7.80 -15.95
N MET A 384 11.95 -6.79 -16.43
CA MET A 384 11.62 -5.39 -16.12
C MET A 384 10.17 -5.11 -16.55
N ALA A 385 9.84 -5.28 -17.82
CA ALA A 385 8.51 -5.06 -18.37
C ALA A 385 7.40 -5.68 -17.51
N HIS A 386 7.59 -6.93 -17.11
CA HIS A 386 6.68 -7.66 -16.22
C HIS A 386 6.58 -7.05 -14.81
N LEU A 387 7.69 -6.63 -14.19
CA LEU A 387 7.69 -6.03 -12.86
C LEU A 387 6.84 -4.75 -12.79
N ILE A 388 7.00 -3.78 -13.71
CA ILE A 388 6.14 -2.58 -13.67
C ILE A 388 4.72 -2.89 -14.13
N GLY A 389 4.53 -3.81 -15.09
CA GLY A 389 3.20 -4.31 -15.43
C GLY A 389 2.47 -4.82 -14.20
N SER A 390 3.15 -5.61 -13.38
CA SER A 390 2.67 -6.15 -12.11
C SER A 390 2.42 -5.08 -11.04
N PHE A 391 3.30 -4.08 -10.92
CA PHE A 391 3.05 -2.95 -10.02
C PHE A 391 1.79 -2.16 -10.42
N ARG A 392 1.61 -1.88 -11.72
CA ARG A 392 0.42 -1.19 -12.22
C ARG A 392 -0.84 -2.03 -12.01
N MET A 393 -0.77 -3.34 -12.30
CA MET A 393 -1.86 -4.28 -12.07
C MET A 393 -2.28 -4.29 -10.59
N LEU A 394 -1.33 -4.40 -9.65
CA LEU A 394 -1.63 -4.42 -8.22
C LEU A 394 -2.19 -3.10 -7.69
N ALA A 395 -1.79 -1.97 -8.29
CA ALA A 395 -2.33 -0.65 -7.94
C ALA A 395 -3.82 -0.52 -8.31
N HIS A 396 -4.27 -1.20 -9.38
CA HIS A 396 -5.67 -1.17 -9.83
C HIS A 396 -6.46 -2.41 -9.39
N LEU A 397 -5.85 -3.34 -8.66
CA LEU A 397 -6.50 -4.57 -8.25
C LEU A 397 -7.50 -4.30 -7.12
N GLU A 398 -8.78 -4.50 -7.40
CA GLU A 398 -9.85 -4.50 -6.40
C GLU A 398 -9.73 -5.74 -5.51
N TRP A 399 -8.82 -5.69 -4.53
CA TRP A 399 -8.59 -6.79 -3.61
C TRP A 399 -9.85 -7.32 -2.91
N PRO A 400 -10.82 -6.47 -2.47
CA PRO A 400 -12.10 -6.94 -1.94
C PRO A 400 -12.77 -8.04 -2.77
N ARG A 401 -12.84 -7.87 -4.10
CA ARG A 401 -13.46 -8.86 -4.99
C ARG A 401 -12.62 -10.13 -5.13
N VAL A 402 -11.29 -9.98 -5.15
CA VAL A 402 -10.37 -11.13 -5.18
C VAL A 402 -10.51 -11.95 -3.89
N PHE A 403 -10.49 -11.27 -2.74
CA PHE A 403 -10.66 -11.87 -1.42
C PHE A 403 -11.93 -12.71 -1.36
N GLU A 404 -13.08 -12.18 -1.82
CA GLU A 404 -14.35 -12.91 -1.81
C GLU A 404 -14.32 -14.18 -2.69
N SER A 405 -13.56 -14.16 -3.79
CA SER A 405 -13.44 -15.32 -4.69
C SER A 405 -12.54 -16.45 -4.14
N VAL A 406 -11.63 -16.14 -3.22
CA VAL A 406 -10.63 -17.09 -2.68
C VAL A 406 -10.84 -17.44 -1.22
N SER A 407 -11.57 -16.64 -0.45
CA SER A 407 -11.78 -16.84 0.99
C SER A 407 -12.67 -18.06 1.27
N PRO A 408 -12.19 -19.06 2.04
CA PRO A 408 -13.01 -20.19 2.45
C PRO A 408 -14.17 -19.76 3.36
N VAL A 409 -13.94 -18.76 4.21
CA VAL A 409 -14.96 -18.20 5.11
C VAL A 409 -16.10 -17.56 4.32
N GLU A 410 -15.76 -16.76 3.29
CA GLU A 410 -16.77 -16.13 2.42
C GLU A 410 -17.64 -17.19 1.73
N LYS A 411 -17.02 -18.24 1.18
CA LYS A 411 -17.77 -19.33 0.51
C LYS A 411 -18.79 -19.99 1.44
N ILE A 412 -18.45 -20.18 2.73
CA ILE A 412 -19.38 -20.76 3.71
C ILE A 412 -20.47 -19.75 4.10
N LEU A 413 -20.14 -18.47 4.25
CA LEU A 413 -21.15 -17.44 4.57
C LEU A 413 -22.14 -17.21 3.42
N GLN A 414 -21.71 -17.41 2.16
CA GLN A 414 -22.59 -17.35 0.99
C GLN A 414 -23.66 -18.45 0.97
N THR A 415 -23.48 -19.56 1.70
CA THR A 415 -24.50 -20.60 1.85
C THR A 415 -25.50 -20.31 2.98
N ASP A 416 -25.66 -19.04 3.37
CA ASP A 416 -26.57 -18.61 4.45
C ASP A 416 -28.00 -19.13 4.21
N PRO A 417 -28.68 -19.73 5.21
CA PRO A 417 -29.98 -20.36 5.00
C PRO A 417 -31.06 -19.39 4.50
N THR A 418 -30.93 -18.11 4.84
CA THR A 418 -31.88 -17.06 4.40
C THR A 418 -31.50 -16.42 3.07
N GLY A 419 -30.31 -16.69 2.54
CA GLY A 419 -29.79 -16.05 1.32
C GLY A 419 -29.53 -14.54 1.44
N ILE A 420 -29.72 -13.94 2.63
CA ILE A 420 -29.59 -12.49 2.83
C ILE A 420 -28.12 -12.07 2.80
N TYR A 421 -27.20 -12.89 3.33
CA TYR A 421 -25.77 -12.55 3.41
C TYR A 421 -25.19 -12.09 2.06
N SER A 422 -25.48 -12.82 0.97
CA SER A 422 -24.97 -12.51 -0.37
C SER A 422 -25.48 -11.18 -0.94
N ARG A 423 -26.59 -10.66 -0.39
CA ARG A 423 -27.23 -9.39 -0.77
C ARG A 423 -26.77 -8.22 0.11
N MET A 424 -25.90 -8.46 1.08
CA MET A 424 -25.40 -7.44 2.00
C MET A 424 -24.31 -6.57 1.36
N ASP A 425 -24.20 -5.32 1.82
CA ASP A 425 -23.11 -4.46 1.42
C ASP A 425 -21.75 -5.04 1.84
N PHE A 426 -20.69 -4.65 1.15
CA PHE A 426 -19.35 -5.17 1.42
C PHE A 426 -18.92 -4.94 2.87
N CYS A 427 -19.22 -3.77 3.43
CA CYS A 427 -18.85 -3.42 4.81
C CYS A 427 -19.53 -4.33 5.85
N THR A 428 -20.78 -4.73 5.63
CA THR A 428 -21.52 -5.64 6.50
C THR A 428 -20.99 -7.05 6.38
N ARG A 429 -20.74 -7.53 5.16
CA ARG A 429 -20.09 -8.83 4.95
C ARG A 429 -18.72 -8.86 5.62
N ASP A 430 -17.94 -7.80 5.49
CA ASP A 430 -16.65 -7.67 6.13
C ASP A 430 -16.72 -7.64 7.67
N LEU A 431 -17.75 -7.01 8.23
CA LEU A 431 -18.02 -7.02 9.66
C LEU A 431 -18.33 -8.45 10.17
N TYR A 432 -18.99 -9.29 9.37
CA TYR A 432 -19.26 -10.69 9.73
C TYR A 432 -17.97 -11.51 9.68
N ARG A 433 -17.15 -11.30 8.64
CA ARG A 433 -15.83 -11.95 8.51
C ARG A 433 -14.88 -11.57 9.66
N HIS A 434 -14.86 -10.31 10.07
CA HIS A 434 -14.13 -9.87 11.26
C HIS A 434 -14.66 -10.51 12.54
N ALA A 435 -15.98 -10.67 12.68
CA ALA A 435 -16.56 -11.36 13.83
C ALA A 435 -16.13 -12.84 13.89
N VAL A 436 -16.00 -13.50 12.74
CA VAL A 436 -15.49 -14.87 12.64
C VAL A 436 -14.02 -14.95 13.05
N GLU A 437 -13.15 -14.09 12.50
CA GLU A 437 -11.72 -14.03 12.85
C GLU A 437 -11.57 -13.85 14.37
N GLU A 438 -12.34 -12.93 14.92
CA GLU A 438 -12.37 -12.61 16.33
C GLU A 438 -12.81 -13.76 17.25
N LEU A 439 -13.80 -14.54 16.82
CA LEU A 439 -14.28 -15.72 17.53
C LEU A 439 -13.28 -16.87 17.42
N SER A 440 -12.64 -17.03 16.25
CA SER A 440 -11.56 -17.99 16.03
C SER A 440 -10.37 -17.68 16.93
N ASP A 441 -9.89 -16.44 16.98
CA ASP A 441 -8.77 -15.98 17.81
C ASP A 441 -8.94 -16.28 19.31
N GLY A 442 -10.18 -16.22 19.82
CA GLY A 442 -10.49 -16.53 21.22
C GLY A 442 -10.90 -17.99 21.45
N SER A 443 -10.76 -18.86 20.45
CA SER A 443 -11.07 -20.29 20.52
C SER A 443 -9.87 -21.12 20.03
N ASN A 444 -9.93 -22.44 20.19
CA ASN A 444 -8.96 -23.35 19.58
C ASN A 444 -9.42 -23.84 18.18
N LEU A 445 -10.44 -23.21 17.60
CA LEU A 445 -11.05 -23.59 16.32
C LEU A 445 -10.58 -22.67 15.20
N ARG A 446 -10.52 -23.22 13.99
CA ARG A 446 -10.23 -22.45 12.76
C ARG A 446 -11.43 -21.59 12.36
N GLU A 447 -11.19 -20.52 11.62
CA GLU A 447 -12.23 -19.62 11.10
C GLU A 447 -13.36 -20.39 10.38
N THR A 448 -13.00 -21.35 9.52
CA THR A 448 -13.97 -22.17 8.78
C THR A 448 -14.84 -23.04 9.69
N GLU A 449 -14.30 -23.52 10.80
CA GLU A 449 -15.03 -24.34 11.78
C GLU A 449 -16.01 -23.48 12.58
N VAL A 450 -15.59 -22.28 13.00
CA VAL A 450 -16.44 -21.31 13.69
C VAL A 450 -17.62 -20.90 12.82
N VAL A 451 -17.39 -20.58 11.55
CA VAL A 451 -18.47 -20.23 10.61
C VAL A 451 -19.41 -21.41 10.43
N SER A 452 -18.87 -22.61 10.21
CA SER A 452 -19.68 -23.81 10.02
C SER A 452 -20.59 -24.07 11.23
N LEU A 453 -20.13 -23.82 12.45
CA LEU A 453 -20.95 -23.93 13.66
C LEU A 453 -22.02 -22.85 13.75
N ALA A 454 -21.71 -21.60 13.37
CA ALA A 454 -22.69 -20.52 13.30
C ALA A 454 -23.79 -20.83 12.27
N MET A 455 -23.41 -21.37 11.11
CA MET A 455 -24.32 -21.78 10.05
C MET A 455 -25.23 -22.94 10.47
N LYS A 456 -24.69 -23.93 11.19
CA LYS A 456 -25.50 -25.00 11.77
C LYS A 456 -26.55 -24.46 12.75
N LEU A 457 -26.16 -23.55 13.64
CA LEU A 457 -27.10 -22.93 14.57
C LEU A 457 -28.20 -22.12 13.84
N ALA A 458 -27.84 -21.45 12.75
CA ALA A 458 -28.78 -20.74 11.89
C ALA A 458 -29.73 -21.70 11.15
N ALA A 459 -29.23 -22.80 10.61
CA ALA A 459 -30.05 -23.81 9.93
C ALA A 459 -31.02 -24.52 10.89
N ASP A 460 -30.62 -24.77 12.14
CA ASP A 460 -31.45 -25.44 13.15
C ASP A 460 -32.55 -24.52 13.74
N ALA A 461 -32.51 -23.22 13.46
CA ALA A 461 -33.41 -22.25 14.06
C ALA A 461 -34.79 -22.23 13.39
N LYS A 462 -35.85 -22.38 14.20
CA LYS A 462 -37.25 -22.37 13.74
C LYS A 462 -37.83 -20.97 13.51
N ILE A 463 -37.23 -19.94 14.12
CA ILE A 463 -37.69 -18.56 14.01
C ILE A 463 -36.90 -17.90 12.89
N GLU A 464 -37.58 -17.33 11.90
CA GLU A 464 -36.99 -16.70 10.71
C GLU A 464 -35.85 -15.71 11.04
N ARG A 465 -36.04 -14.87 12.07
CA ARG A 465 -35.01 -13.93 12.54
C ARG A 465 -33.73 -14.60 13.05
N GLN A 466 -33.84 -15.80 13.60
CA GLN A 466 -32.72 -16.60 14.10
C GLN A 466 -32.09 -17.44 12.98
N SER A 467 -32.79 -17.67 11.87
CA SER A 467 -32.30 -18.48 10.75
C SER A 467 -31.19 -17.83 9.92
N HIS A 468 -30.88 -16.55 10.18
CA HIS A 468 -29.80 -15.82 9.52
C HIS A 468 -28.48 -15.89 10.33
N VAL A 469 -27.36 -16.15 9.65
CA VAL A 469 -26.04 -16.30 10.30
C VAL A 469 -25.59 -15.09 11.12
N GLY A 470 -25.96 -13.87 10.70
CA GLY A 470 -25.64 -12.63 11.42
C GLY A 470 -26.17 -12.58 12.85
N TYR A 471 -27.28 -13.28 13.13
CA TYR A 471 -27.83 -13.39 14.47
C TYR A 471 -26.85 -14.01 15.47
N TYR A 472 -26.05 -14.99 15.02
CA TYR A 472 -25.06 -15.71 15.84
C TYR A 472 -23.65 -15.10 15.77
N LEU A 473 -23.32 -14.33 14.73
CA LEU A 473 -21.99 -13.71 14.64
C LEU A 473 -21.92 -12.37 15.39
N ILE A 474 -22.93 -11.52 15.21
CA ILE A 474 -22.95 -10.14 15.75
C ILE A 474 -24.20 -9.81 16.55
N GLY A 475 -25.26 -10.61 16.41
CA GLY A 475 -26.55 -10.38 17.05
C GLY A 475 -26.68 -10.96 18.45
N ARG A 476 -27.94 -11.10 18.89
CA ARG A 476 -28.29 -11.59 20.23
C ARG A 476 -27.97 -13.08 20.43
N GLY A 477 -27.91 -13.86 19.34
CA GLY A 477 -27.57 -15.29 19.36
C GLY A 477 -26.09 -15.59 19.60
N ARG A 478 -25.24 -14.56 19.60
CA ARG A 478 -23.80 -14.71 19.70
C ARG A 478 -23.33 -15.46 20.95
N MET A 479 -23.97 -15.26 22.09
CA MET A 479 -23.63 -16.01 23.32
C MET A 479 -23.78 -17.53 23.16
N ALA A 480 -24.76 -17.98 22.37
CA ALA A 480 -24.95 -19.42 22.11
C ALA A 480 -23.77 -20.00 21.30
N LEU A 481 -23.27 -19.24 20.32
CA LEU A 481 -22.08 -19.62 19.56
C LEU A 481 -20.82 -19.57 20.44
N GLU A 482 -20.63 -18.51 21.22
CA GLU A 482 -19.49 -18.35 22.14
C GLU A 482 -19.39 -19.52 23.13
N ASN A 483 -20.51 -19.98 23.69
CA ASN A 483 -20.55 -21.15 24.57
C ASN A 483 -20.17 -22.44 23.84
N LYS A 484 -20.64 -22.62 22.60
CA LYS A 484 -20.39 -23.83 21.80
C LYS A 484 -18.93 -23.95 21.35
N ILE A 485 -18.25 -22.83 21.11
CA ILE A 485 -16.83 -22.79 20.73
C ILE A 485 -15.87 -22.65 21.92
N HIS A 486 -16.39 -22.62 23.15
CA HIS A 486 -15.63 -22.34 24.38
C HIS A 486 -14.79 -21.06 24.29
N TYR A 487 -15.43 -19.98 23.83
CA TYR A 487 -14.79 -18.70 23.56
C TYR A 487 -14.20 -18.07 24.84
N LYS A 488 -12.93 -17.68 24.77
CA LYS A 488 -12.23 -16.93 25.81
C LYS A 488 -12.11 -15.47 25.38
N PRO A 489 -12.91 -14.55 25.95
CA PRO A 489 -12.88 -13.14 25.55
C PRO A 489 -11.55 -12.49 25.94
N SER A 490 -11.04 -11.61 25.07
CA SER A 490 -9.94 -10.71 25.43
C SER A 490 -10.37 -9.73 26.52
N PHE A 491 -9.42 -9.19 27.31
CA PHE A 491 -9.71 -8.26 28.41
C PHE A 491 -10.61 -7.09 27.98
N HIS A 492 -10.32 -6.47 26.83
CA HIS A 492 -11.12 -5.37 26.29
C HIS A 492 -12.54 -5.79 25.89
N ARG A 493 -12.72 -7.01 25.39
CA ARG A 493 -14.06 -7.53 25.08
C ARG A 493 -14.82 -7.89 26.34
N TRP A 494 -14.14 -8.47 27.32
CA TRP A 494 -14.73 -8.80 28.60
C TRP A 494 -15.29 -7.54 29.29
N THR A 495 -14.52 -6.46 29.40
CA THR A 495 -15.01 -5.19 29.99
C THR A 495 -16.20 -4.63 29.23
N ARG A 496 -16.16 -4.68 27.88
CA ARG A 496 -17.28 -4.25 27.03
C ARG A 496 -18.54 -5.08 27.25
N ASN A 497 -18.42 -6.41 27.32
CA ASN A 497 -19.54 -7.31 27.55
C ASN A 497 -20.17 -7.06 28.92
N VAL A 498 -19.35 -6.80 29.95
CA VAL A 498 -19.84 -6.40 31.28
C VAL A 498 -20.59 -5.07 31.23
N LEU A 499 -20.04 -4.05 30.52
CA LEU A 499 -20.70 -2.76 30.29
C LEU A 499 -22.08 -2.92 29.63
N GLN A 500 -22.17 -3.74 28.58
CA GLN A 500 -23.40 -3.95 27.83
C GLN A 500 -24.44 -4.78 28.58
N LYS A 501 -24.02 -5.64 29.52
CA LYS A 501 -24.93 -6.45 30.33
C LYS A 501 -25.67 -5.61 31.38
N HIS A 502 -25.06 -4.54 31.88
CA HIS A 502 -25.63 -3.67 32.92
C HIS A 502 -25.41 -2.17 32.63
N PRO A 503 -25.94 -1.63 31.52
CA PRO A 503 -25.61 -0.28 31.04
C PRO A 503 -25.98 0.80 32.05
N ASN A 504 -27.20 0.76 32.59
CA ASN A 504 -27.68 1.79 33.53
C ASN A 504 -26.90 1.77 34.85
N ARG A 505 -26.62 0.59 35.39
CA ARG A 505 -25.93 0.45 36.68
C ARG A 505 -24.48 0.92 36.58
N ILE A 506 -23.80 0.56 35.49
CA ILE A 506 -22.40 0.95 35.29
C ILE A 506 -22.31 2.44 34.98
N TYR A 507 -23.21 2.98 34.14
CA TYR A 507 -23.22 4.40 33.83
C TYR A 507 -23.46 5.26 35.08
N LEU A 508 -24.55 5.00 35.81
CA LEU A 508 -24.87 5.73 37.04
C LEU A 508 -23.84 5.47 38.15
N GLY A 509 -23.34 4.25 38.28
CA GLY A 509 -22.31 3.90 39.25
C GLY A 509 -20.98 4.61 38.99
N THR A 510 -20.60 4.80 37.72
CA THR A 510 -19.38 5.54 37.34
C THR A 510 -19.53 7.03 37.64
N ILE A 511 -20.70 7.63 37.32
CA ILE A 511 -21.01 9.01 37.69
C ILE A 511 -20.94 9.17 39.21
N LEU A 512 -21.58 8.28 39.96
CA LEU A 512 -21.58 8.33 41.42
C LEU A 512 -20.17 8.21 41.99
N ALA A 513 -19.37 7.26 41.50
CA ALA A 513 -18.00 7.05 41.96
C ALA A 513 -17.11 8.27 41.70
N ILE A 514 -17.17 8.87 40.50
CA ILE A 514 -16.40 10.06 40.16
C ILE A 514 -16.87 11.27 40.98
N THR A 515 -18.19 11.42 41.14
CA THR A 515 -18.79 12.49 41.96
C THR A 515 -18.34 12.40 43.41
N ILE A 516 -18.40 11.20 44.02
CA ILE A 516 -17.94 10.98 45.40
C ILE A 516 -16.43 11.23 45.50
N ALA A 517 -15.62 10.66 44.60
CA ALA A 517 -14.17 10.81 44.64
C ALA A 517 -13.73 12.28 44.52
N SER A 518 -14.34 13.04 43.62
CA SER A 518 -14.04 14.46 43.43
C SER A 518 -14.53 15.32 44.60
N THR A 519 -15.72 15.03 45.15
CA THR A 519 -16.24 15.72 46.35
C THR A 519 -15.35 15.46 47.57
N VAL A 520 -14.92 14.22 47.81
CA VAL A 520 -14.01 13.86 48.90
C VAL A 520 -12.64 14.51 48.71
N ALA A 521 -12.07 14.45 47.50
CA ALA A 521 -10.78 15.06 47.20
C ALA A 521 -10.81 16.59 47.45
N ALA A 522 -11.85 17.28 46.98
CA ALA A 522 -12.00 18.70 47.20
C ALA A 522 -12.27 19.04 48.68
N ALA A 523 -13.08 18.25 49.39
CA ALA A 523 -13.31 18.45 50.83
C ALA A 523 -12.02 18.30 51.65
N LEU A 524 -11.15 17.36 51.29
CA LEU A 524 -9.81 17.20 51.88
C LEU A 524 -8.88 18.37 51.53
N LEU A 525 -8.87 18.81 50.27
CA LEU A 525 -8.05 19.94 49.81
C LEU A 525 -8.43 21.26 50.50
N PHE A 526 -9.73 21.52 50.65
CA PHE A 526 -10.25 22.72 51.31
C PHE A 526 -10.40 22.59 52.83
N ARG A 527 -10.00 21.44 53.41
CA ARG A 527 -10.10 21.14 54.85
C ARG A 527 -11.48 21.47 55.44
N LEU A 528 -12.54 21.06 54.75
CA LEU A 528 -13.90 21.31 55.19
C LEU A 528 -14.20 20.54 56.48
N GLU A 529 -14.53 21.27 57.55
CA GLU A 529 -14.95 20.66 58.82
C GLU A 529 -16.40 20.17 58.74
N LEU A 530 -16.59 18.86 58.81
CA LEU A 530 -17.90 18.21 58.85
C LEU A 530 -18.49 18.39 60.25
N GLY A 531 -19.45 19.31 60.40
CA GLY A 531 -20.14 19.55 61.67
C GLY A 531 -20.65 20.97 61.89
N LYS A 532 -20.11 21.96 61.16
CA LYS A 532 -20.60 23.35 61.19
C LYS A 532 -21.69 23.56 60.14
N PHE A 533 -22.79 24.22 60.50
CA PHE A 533 -23.86 24.54 59.54
C PHE A 533 -23.35 25.36 58.33
N THR A 534 -22.31 26.17 58.53
CA THR A 534 -21.67 26.98 57.49
C THR A 534 -20.94 26.17 56.41
N THR A 535 -20.63 24.88 56.64
CA THR A 535 -19.98 24.04 55.63
C THR A 535 -20.94 23.32 54.68
N TRP A 536 -22.26 23.40 54.93
CA TRP A 536 -23.26 22.69 54.13
C TRP A 536 -23.49 23.34 52.75
N LEU A 537 -23.52 24.67 52.69
CA LEU A 537 -23.66 25.42 51.43
C LEU A 537 -22.49 25.18 50.45
N PRO A 538 -21.20 25.31 50.86
CA PRO A 538 -20.08 25.02 49.98
C PRO A 538 -19.99 23.52 49.64
N LEU A 539 -20.39 22.62 50.54
CA LEU A 539 -20.46 21.19 50.25
C LEU A 539 -21.50 20.87 49.17
N LEU A 540 -22.68 21.52 49.22
CA LEU A 540 -23.72 21.36 48.20
C LEU A 540 -23.27 21.91 46.84
N ALA A 541 -22.67 23.10 46.81
CA ALA A 541 -22.12 23.69 45.59
C ALA A 541 -21.01 22.80 44.98
N LEU A 542 -20.15 22.24 45.85
CA LEU A 542 -19.11 21.30 45.46
C LEU A 542 -19.70 19.99 44.92
N LEU A 543 -20.75 19.45 45.55
CA LEU A 543 -21.43 18.25 45.09
C LEU A 543 -22.05 18.44 43.69
N LEU A 544 -22.68 19.59 43.44
CA LEU A 544 -23.24 19.92 42.12
C LEU A 544 -22.14 20.03 41.05
N ALA A 545 -21.04 20.72 41.35
CA ALA A 545 -19.90 20.82 40.44
C ALA A 545 -19.23 19.46 40.20
N ALA A 546 -19.09 18.64 41.24
CA ALA A 546 -18.58 17.28 41.18
C ALA A 546 -19.48 16.35 40.35
N ALA A 547 -20.80 16.51 40.45
CA ALA A 547 -21.78 15.74 39.67
C ALA A 547 -21.65 16.04 38.17
N GLU A 548 -21.53 17.31 37.81
CA GLU A 548 -21.32 17.73 36.41
C GLU A 548 -19.99 17.18 35.86
N LEU A 549 -18.91 17.25 36.65
CA LEU A 549 -17.63 16.61 36.30
C LEU A 549 -17.78 15.09 36.13
N GLY A 550 -18.53 14.43 37.02
CA GLY A 550 -18.85 13.01 36.95
C GLY A 550 -19.54 12.63 35.66
N VAL A 551 -20.56 13.40 35.25
CA VAL A 551 -21.27 13.20 33.97
C VAL A 551 -20.33 13.38 32.79
N GLN A 552 -19.56 14.49 32.73
CA GLN A 552 -18.68 14.77 31.60
C GLN A 552 -17.54 13.75 31.45
N LEU A 553 -16.90 13.36 32.56
CA LEU A 553 -15.84 12.35 32.54
C LEU A 553 -16.40 10.97 32.18
N THR A 554 -17.57 10.60 32.73
CA THR A 554 -18.22 9.34 32.35
C THR A 554 -18.57 9.33 30.86
N ASN A 555 -19.13 10.41 30.32
CA ASN A 555 -19.45 10.51 28.89
C ASN A 555 -18.19 10.39 28.01
N ARG A 556 -17.08 11.04 28.39
CA ARG A 556 -15.79 10.90 27.68
C ARG A 556 -15.23 9.49 27.76
N LEU A 557 -15.31 8.83 28.93
CA LEU A 557 -14.87 7.44 29.10
C LEU A 557 -15.71 6.48 28.25
N VAL A 558 -17.04 6.63 28.29
CA VAL A 558 -17.97 5.82 27.49
C VAL A 558 -17.68 6.00 26.00
N ALA A 559 -17.54 7.25 25.52
CA ALA A 559 -17.23 7.52 24.11
C ALA A 559 -15.88 6.96 23.65
N ARG A 560 -14.90 6.78 24.57
CA ARG A 560 -13.59 6.18 24.26
C ARG A 560 -13.61 4.64 24.29
N ILE A 561 -14.44 4.04 25.14
CA ILE A 561 -14.51 2.58 25.35
C ILE A 561 -15.51 1.92 24.38
N MET A 562 -16.60 2.61 24.06
CA MET A 562 -17.69 2.08 23.24
C MET A 562 -17.51 2.50 21.78
N PRO A 563 -17.11 1.58 20.87
CA PRO A 563 -17.08 1.87 19.46
C PRO A 563 -18.52 2.06 18.91
N PRO A 564 -18.69 2.85 17.83
CA PRO A 564 -19.98 2.98 17.17
C PRO A 564 -20.44 1.61 16.65
N THR A 565 -21.71 1.27 16.90
CA THR A 565 -22.31 0.06 16.34
C THR A 565 -22.72 0.34 14.90
N LEU A 566 -22.01 -0.28 13.96
CA LEU A 566 -22.41 -0.27 12.55
C LEU A 566 -23.67 -1.12 12.41
N LEU A 567 -24.72 -0.52 11.83
CA LEU A 567 -25.94 -1.25 11.49
C LEU A 567 -25.70 -2.01 10.18
N PRO A 568 -25.99 -3.32 10.13
CA PRO A 568 -25.94 -4.11 8.90
C PRO A 568 -26.79 -3.48 7.80
N ARG A 569 -26.29 -3.48 6.57
CA ARG A 569 -26.94 -2.89 5.40
C ARG A 569 -27.01 -3.90 4.26
N LEU A 570 -28.07 -3.78 3.46
CA LEU A 570 -28.19 -4.46 2.18
C LEU A 570 -27.49 -3.65 1.09
N SER A 571 -27.01 -4.33 0.06
CA SER A 571 -26.48 -3.73 -1.15
C SER A 571 -27.61 -3.54 -2.16
N PHE A 572 -27.82 -2.29 -2.60
CA PHE A 572 -28.75 -1.92 -3.68
C PHE A 572 -27.99 -1.20 -4.80
N GLU A 573 -26.78 -1.68 -5.15
CA GLU A 573 -25.96 -1.11 -6.24
C GLU A 573 -26.66 -1.18 -7.61
N GLU A 574 -27.54 -2.18 -7.81
CA GLU A 574 -28.33 -2.38 -9.02
C GLU A 574 -29.72 -1.71 -8.98
N GLY A 575 -29.98 -0.90 -7.94
CA GLY A 575 -31.27 -0.23 -7.71
C GLY A 575 -32.10 -0.90 -6.59
N ILE A 576 -33.21 -0.26 -6.21
CA ILE A 576 -34.12 -0.73 -5.14
C ILE A 576 -35.22 -1.61 -5.75
N PRO A 577 -35.32 -2.91 -5.41
CA PRO A 577 -36.42 -3.77 -5.84
C PRO A 577 -37.78 -3.36 -5.27
N ASP A 578 -38.87 -3.78 -5.93
CA ASP A 578 -40.25 -3.46 -5.49
C ASP A 578 -40.56 -3.95 -4.06
N GLU A 579 -39.98 -5.08 -3.65
CA GLU A 579 -40.11 -5.63 -2.29
C GLU A 579 -39.54 -4.71 -1.19
N PHE A 580 -38.65 -3.76 -1.54
CA PHE A 580 -38.10 -2.77 -0.60
C PHE A 580 -38.45 -1.35 -0.99
N ARG A 581 -39.59 -1.14 -1.65
CA ARG A 581 -40.09 0.20 -1.96
C ARG A 581 -40.08 1.06 -0.69
N THR A 582 -39.42 2.19 -0.79
CA THR A 582 -39.07 3.01 0.38
C THR A 582 -39.73 4.38 0.27
N LEU A 583 -40.44 4.78 1.32
CA LEU A 583 -41.03 6.12 1.44
C LEU A 583 -40.14 7.00 2.33
N ILE A 584 -39.52 8.02 1.73
CA ILE A 584 -38.79 9.07 2.44
C ILE A 584 -39.79 10.07 2.98
N ILE A 585 -39.82 10.18 4.31
CA ILE A 585 -40.73 11.07 5.03
C ILE A 585 -39.98 12.30 5.52
N VAL A 586 -40.51 13.49 5.23
CA VAL A 586 -40.01 14.78 5.73
C VAL A 586 -41.09 15.39 6.64
N PRO A 587 -40.92 15.31 7.98
CA PRO A 587 -41.86 15.90 8.93
C PRO A 587 -41.72 17.43 8.96
N THR A 588 -42.79 18.15 8.61
CA THR A 588 -42.76 19.62 8.43
C THR A 588 -43.99 20.28 9.07
N MET A 589 -43.88 21.51 9.59
CA MET A 589 -45.03 22.30 10.02
C MET A 589 -45.46 23.25 8.90
N LEU A 590 -46.77 23.41 8.69
CA LEU A 590 -47.31 24.39 7.75
C LEU A 590 -47.31 25.79 8.41
N LEU A 591 -46.21 26.52 8.23
CA LEU A 591 -45.99 27.85 8.82
C LEU A 591 -46.56 28.98 7.95
N SER A 592 -46.18 29.01 6.67
CA SER A 592 -46.57 30.06 5.72
C SER A 592 -46.48 29.54 4.28
N LYS A 593 -47.14 30.22 3.34
CA LYS A 593 -47.11 29.85 1.90
C LYS A 593 -45.67 29.81 1.35
N LYS A 594 -44.81 30.74 1.79
CA LYS A 594 -43.37 30.76 1.42
C LYS A 594 -42.62 29.57 2.02
N ALA A 595 -42.79 29.30 3.31
CA ALA A 595 -42.12 28.17 3.97
C ALA A 595 -42.52 26.83 3.35
N ILE A 596 -43.79 26.68 2.95
CA ILE A 596 -44.28 25.50 2.23
C ILE A 596 -43.57 25.37 0.89
N ALA A 597 -43.42 26.46 0.13
CA ALA A 597 -42.69 26.44 -1.13
C ALA A 597 -41.21 26.06 -0.98
N ASP A 598 -40.55 26.60 0.05
CA ASP A 598 -39.16 26.25 0.35
C ASP A 598 -39.02 24.76 0.72
N GLU A 599 -39.98 24.18 1.44
CA GLU A 599 -39.96 22.74 1.80
C GLU A 599 -40.26 21.83 0.62
N VAL A 600 -41.17 22.22 -0.27
CA VAL A 600 -41.44 21.48 -1.52
C VAL A 600 -40.21 21.53 -2.44
N ALA A 601 -39.56 22.69 -2.56
CA ALA A 601 -38.30 22.80 -3.32
C ALA A 601 -37.19 21.93 -2.70
N ARG A 602 -37.07 21.89 -1.36
CA ARG A 602 -36.15 20.95 -0.68
C ARG A 602 -36.52 19.49 -0.93
N LEU A 603 -37.80 19.15 -1.03
CA LEU A 603 -38.25 17.79 -1.36
C LEU A 603 -37.86 17.42 -2.80
N GLU A 604 -38.07 18.33 -3.75
CA GLU A 604 -37.64 18.18 -5.15
C GLU A 604 -36.12 17.97 -5.25
N MET A 605 -35.32 18.77 -4.52
CA MET A 605 -33.86 18.59 -4.47
C MET A 605 -33.45 17.20 -3.95
N ARG A 606 -34.16 16.64 -2.97
CA ARG A 606 -33.89 15.28 -2.44
C ARG A 606 -34.21 14.19 -3.47
N TYR A 607 -35.24 14.40 -4.28
CA TYR A 607 -35.59 13.53 -5.40
C TYR A 607 -34.55 13.61 -6.52
N LEU A 608 -34.15 14.82 -6.93
CA LEU A 608 -33.13 14.99 -7.98
C LEU A 608 -31.77 14.41 -7.58
N ALA A 609 -31.45 14.42 -6.28
CA ALA A 609 -30.25 13.78 -5.76
C ALA A 609 -30.31 12.24 -5.80
N ASN A 610 -31.50 11.63 -5.78
CA ASN A 610 -31.70 10.17 -5.81
C ASN A 610 -32.98 9.84 -6.58
N SER A 611 -32.90 9.79 -7.91
CA SER A 611 -34.07 9.58 -8.80
C SER A 611 -34.47 8.11 -8.98
N GLU A 612 -34.23 7.28 -7.96
CA GLU A 612 -34.52 5.84 -7.98
C GLU A 612 -36.02 5.55 -8.10
N VAL A 613 -36.36 4.54 -8.89
CA VAL A 613 -37.76 4.24 -9.25
C VAL A 613 -38.58 3.76 -8.04
N ASN A 614 -37.96 3.10 -7.07
CA ASN A 614 -38.67 2.60 -5.88
C ASN A 614 -38.48 3.48 -4.65
N LEU A 615 -38.03 4.72 -4.86
CA LEU A 615 -37.89 5.73 -3.82
C LEU A 615 -38.99 6.78 -3.97
N LEU A 616 -39.88 6.82 -2.98
CA LEU A 616 -41.00 7.73 -2.92
C LEU A 616 -40.74 8.83 -1.89
N TYR A 617 -41.32 10.01 -2.08
CA TYR A 617 -41.05 11.17 -1.24
C TYR A 617 -42.34 11.71 -0.65
N CYS A 618 -42.32 12.06 0.63
CA CYS A 618 -43.51 12.51 1.33
C CYS A 618 -43.25 13.66 2.29
N LEU A 619 -44.13 14.65 2.27
CA LEU A 619 -44.27 15.60 3.38
C LEU A 619 -45.29 15.07 4.38
N VAL A 620 -44.91 15.01 5.66
CA VAL A 620 -45.85 14.71 6.74
C VAL A 620 -46.03 15.96 7.57
N THR A 621 -47.24 16.52 7.52
CA THR A 621 -47.49 17.89 7.94
C THR A 621 -48.48 17.99 9.08
N ASP A 622 -48.28 19.00 9.92
CA ASP A 622 -49.22 19.49 10.93
C ASP A 622 -49.28 21.02 10.88
N PHE A 623 -50.32 21.58 11.49
CA PHE A 623 -50.41 23.03 11.68
C PHE A 623 -49.64 23.48 12.92
N CYS A 624 -49.34 24.78 12.97
CA CYS A 624 -48.81 25.43 14.17
C CYS A 624 -49.79 25.40 15.33
N ASP A 625 -49.27 25.53 16.55
CA ASP A 625 -50.07 25.54 17.78
C ASP A 625 -51.09 26.69 17.74
N ALA A 626 -52.32 26.42 18.19
CA ALA A 626 -53.42 27.37 18.14
C ALA A 626 -54.34 27.26 19.37
N PRO A 627 -55.03 28.34 19.75
CA PRO A 627 -56.02 28.30 20.83
C PRO A 627 -57.30 27.54 20.43
N THR A 628 -57.53 27.37 19.12
CA THR A 628 -58.69 26.65 18.56
C THR A 628 -58.23 25.43 17.78
N ARG A 629 -59.11 24.41 17.67
CA ARG A 629 -58.83 23.18 16.91
C ARG A 629 -58.55 23.46 15.43
N ILE A 630 -59.32 24.38 14.84
CA ILE A 630 -59.20 24.87 13.47
C ILE A 630 -59.01 26.39 13.56
N ALA A 631 -57.97 26.90 12.93
CA ALA A 631 -57.68 28.33 12.80
C ALA A 631 -58.00 28.78 11.36
N ASP A 632 -58.32 30.06 11.20
CA ASP A 632 -58.82 30.60 9.93
C ASP A 632 -57.83 30.42 8.75
N SER A 633 -56.52 30.45 9.04
CA SER A 633 -55.45 30.29 8.04
C SER A 633 -55.16 28.84 7.63
N ASP A 634 -55.67 27.85 8.36
CA ASP A 634 -55.29 26.44 8.18
C ASP A 634 -55.68 25.91 6.80
N SER A 635 -56.91 26.22 6.37
CA SER A 635 -57.45 25.78 5.08
C SER A 635 -56.60 26.29 3.91
N GLU A 636 -56.20 27.57 3.95
CA GLU A 636 -55.38 28.18 2.92
C GLU A 636 -53.98 27.55 2.83
N LEU A 637 -53.36 27.26 3.96
CA LEU A 637 -52.03 26.65 4.02
C LEU A 637 -52.04 25.21 3.52
N LEU A 638 -53.05 24.43 3.90
CA LEU A 638 -53.19 23.05 3.42
C LEU A 638 -53.45 23.01 1.92
N VAL A 639 -54.35 23.86 1.40
CA VAL A 639 -54.62 23.95 -0.04
C VAL A 639 -53.37 24.37 -0.81
N ALA A 640 -52.57 25.30 -0.28
CA ALA A 640 -51.31 25.69 -0.90
C ALA A 640 -50.30 24.52 -0.97
N ALA A 641 -50.19 23.72 0.10
CA ALA A 641 -49.33 22.55 0.13
C ALA A 641 -49.80 21.46 -0.87
N VAL A 642 -51.10 21.15 -0.90
CA VAL A 642 -51.69 20.19 -1.84
C VAL A 642 -51.42 20.61 -3.29
N ARG A 643 -51.64 21.90 -3.62
CA ARG A 643 -51.42 22.42 -4.96
C ARG A 643 -49.97 22.26 -5.41
N GLN A 644 -49.01 22.54 -4.53
CA GLN A 644 -47.59 22.46 -4.87
C GLN A 644 -47.11 21.01 -5.06
N ILE A 645 -47.59 20.07 -4.24
CA ILE A 645 -47.26 18.64 -4.42
C ILE A 645 -47.90 18.08 -5.70
N LYS A 646 -49.14 18.48 -6.04
CA LYS A 646 -49.75 18.13 -7.32
C LYS A 646 -48.94 18.65 -8.51
N ALA A 647 -48.57 19.94 -8.48
CA ALA A 647 -47.71 20.52 -9.52
C ALA A 647 -46.36 19.79 -9.66
N LEU A 648 -45.81 19.27 -8.56
CA LEU A 648 -44.57 18.51 -8.57
C LEU A 648 -44.75 17.13 -9.22
N ASN A 649 -45.85 16.43 -8.94
CA ASN A 649 -46.20 15.16 -9.60
C ASN A 649 -46.60 15.32 -11.08
N GLU A 650 -47.13 16.48 -11.47
CA GLU A 650 -47.39 16.81 -12.87
C GLU A 650 -46.07 16.99 -13.66
N ARG A 651 -45.02 17.47 -12.98
CA ARG A 651 -43.70 17.70 -13.59
C ARG A 651 -42.87 16.42 -13.74
N TYR A 652 -42.91 15.54 -12.74
CA TYR A 652 -42.18 14.27 -12.73
C TYR A 652 -43.20 13.15 -12.53
N GLU A 653 -43.43 12.35 -13.58
CA GLU A 653 -44.32 11.17 -13.68
C GLU A 653 -45.28 10.89 -12.49
N ALA A 654 -46.59 10.75 -12.77
CA ALA A 654 -47.63 10.66 -11.75
C ALA A 654 -47.30 9.70 -10.57
N ASN A 655 -47.31 10.27 -9.35
CA ASN A 655 -47.30 9.61 -8.03
C ASN A 655 -45.93 9.32 -7.37
N ARG A 656 -44.97 10.24 -7.48
CA ARG A 656 -43.68 10.18 -6.73
C ARG A 656 -43.72 10.91 -5.39
N PHE A 657 -44.54 11.95 -5.31
CA PHE A 657 -44.61 12.86 -4.16
C PHE A 657 -45.96 12.76 -3.45
N PHE A 658 -45.92 12.61 -2.13
CA PHE A 658 -47.10 12.46 -1.28
C PHE A 658 -47.17 13.56 -0.22
N LEU A 659 -48.38 13.86 0.22
CA LEU A 659 -48.65 14.76 1.34
C LEU A 659 -49.61 14.06 2.30
N PHE A 660 -49.13 13.76 3.51
CA PHE A 660 -49.99 13.37 4.62
C PHE A 660 -50.13 14.56 5.56
N HIS A 661 -51.35 14.85 5.97
CA HIS A 661 -51.65 15.96 6.86
C HIS A 661 -52.43 15.47 8.08
N ARG A 662 -52.06 15.99 9.25
CA ARG A 662 -52.63 15.65 10.54
C ARG A 662 -53.33 16.85 11.18
N THR A 663 -54.49 16.61 11.78
CA THR A 663 -55.24 17.59 12.57
C THR A 663 -54.65 17.81 13.98
N ARG A 664 -54.91 18.98 14.57
CA ARG A 664 -54.53 19.25 15.98
C ARG A 664 -55.36 18.43 16.96
N GLU A 665 -54.74 18.10 18.08
CA GLU A 665 -55.35 17.52 19.27
C GLU A 665 -55.11 18.44 20.48
N TRP A 666 -56.03 18.40 21.46
CA TRP A 666 -55.90 19.20 22.67
C TRP A 666 -54.78 18.66 23.56
N SER A 667 -53.85 19.52 23.96
CA SER A 667 -52.77 19.18 24.90
C SER A 667 -53.07 19.75 26.29
N GLU A 668 -53.32 18.88 27.27
CA GLU A 668 -53.52 19.31 28.66
C GLU A 668 -52.26 19.92 29.29
N GLY A 669 -51.06 19.49 28.88
CA GLY A 669 -49.81 20.03 29.42
C GLY A 669 -49.49 21.44 28.91
N GLU A 670 -49.76 21.70 27.64
CA GLU A 670 -49.42 22.97 26.95
C GLU A 670 -50.61 23.92 26.82
N GLN A 671 -51.81 23.48 27.25
CA GLN A 671 -53.06 24.25 27.22
C GLN A 671 -53.39 24.85 25.84
N CYS A 672 -53.08 24.12 24.77
CA CYS A 672 -53.35 24.54 23.39
C CYS A 672 -53.66 23.35 22.48
N TRP A 673 -54.23 23.64 21.31
CA TRP A 673 -54.39 22.67 20.24
C TRP A 673 -53.08 22.58 19.46
N MET A 674 -52.50 21.39 19.35
CA MET A 674 -51.24 21.16 18.65
C MET A 674 -51.15 19.75 18.06
N GLY A 675 -50.13 19.49 17.24
CA GLY A 675 -49.87 18.14 16.74
C GLY A 675 -49.30 17.22 17.83
N TRP A 676 -49.97 16.09 18.10
CA TRP A 676 -49.54 15.10 19.09
C TRP A 676 -48.10 14.63 18.84
N GLU A 677 -47.22 14.74 19.84
CA GLU A 677 -45.79 14.39 19.75
C GLU A 677 -45.08 14.83 18.45
N ARG A 678 -45.26 16.10 18.00
CA ARG A 678 -44.63 16.77 16.83
C ARG A 678 -43.86 15.88 15.83
N LYS A 679 -42.64 15.44 16.14
CA LYS A 679 -41.81 14.59 15.25
C LYS A 679 -42.17 13.10 15.32
N ARG A 680 -42.30 12.56 16.54
CA ARG A 680 -42.52 11.13 16.78
C ARG A 680 -43.94 10.72 16.40
N GLY A 681 -44.94 11.50 16.82
CA GLY A 681 -46.35 11.23 16.52
C GLY A 681 -46.67 11.28 15.02
N LYS A 682 -45.98 12.11 14.22
CA LYS A 682 -46.12 12.10 12.75
C LYS A 682 -45.72 10.77 12.14
N ILE A 683 -44.61 10.22 12.62
CA ILE A 683 -44.06 8.95 12.12
C ILE A 683 -44.92 7.79 12.62
N GLU A 684 -45.34 7.81 13.88
CA GLU A 684 -46.19 6.76 14.46
C GLU A 684 -47.55 6.67 13.77
N GLN A 685 -48.25 7.79 13.59
CA GLN A 685 -49.56 7.77 12.92
C GLN A 685 -49.46 7.35 11.44
N LEU A 686 -48.41 7.79 10.73
CA LEU A 686 -48.20 7.35 9.36
C LEU A 686 -47.90 5.84 9.31
N ASN A 687 -47.06 5.32 10.21
CA ASN A 687 -46.80 3.89 10.29
C ASN A 687 -48.06 3.08 10.59
N THR A 688 -48.89 3.53 11.54
CA THR A 688 -50.17 2.89 11.85
C THR A 688 -51.09 2.90 10.62
N PHE A 689 -51.20 4.03 9.92
CA PHE A 689 -51.99 4.14 8.70
C PHE A 689 -51.53 3.14 7.62
N LEU A 690 -50.22 3.05 7.37
CA LEU A 690 -49.66 2.12 6.37
C LEU A 690 -49.88 0.65 6.77
N ILE A 691 -49.72 0.31 8.06
CA ILE A 691 -49.97 -1.05 8.57
C ILE A 691 -51.45 -1.42 8.48
N GLU A 692 -52.36 -0.51 8.83
CA GLU A 692 -53.80 -0.74 8.78
C GLU A 692 -54.29 -0.95 7.35
N ILE A 693 -53.79 -0.16 6.39
CA ILE A 693 -54.09 -0.35 4.96
C ILE A 693 -53.58 -1.71 4.49
N SER A 694 -52.33 -2.05 4.82
CA SER A 694 -51.75 -3.35 4.45
C SER A 694 -52.54 -4.54 5.02
N ARG A 695 -53.17 -4.39 6.20
CA ARG A 695 -54.04 -5.44 6.77
C ARG A 695 -55.43 -5.52 6.14
N ARG A 696 -55.91 -4.43 5.53
CA ARG A 696 -57.23 -4.37 4.89
C ARG A 696 -57.24 -4.99 3.49
N GLU A 697 -56.10 -5.13 2.82
CA GLU A 697 -55.97 -5.81 1.53
C GLU A 697 -55.21 -7.15 1.62
N PRO A 698 -55.86 -8.27 1.98
CA PRO A 698 -55.39 -9.58 1.60
C PRO A 698 -56.07 -9.97 0.27
N GLY A 699 -55.53 -9.47 -0.85
CA GLY A 699 -55.87 -9.93 -2.21
C GLY A 699 -56.93 -9.13 -2.96
N GLY A 700 -56.48 -8.27 -3.89
CA GLY A 700 -57.31 -7.68 -4.95
C GLY A 700 -56.49 -6.71 -5.80
N PRO A 701 -56.56 -6.74 -7.15
CA PRO A 701 -55.68 -5.95 -7.99
C PRO A 701 -56.18 -4.50 -8.09
N GLY A 702 -55.24 -3.55 -8.04
CA GLY A 702 -55.28 -2.24 -8.68
C GLY A 702 -56.55 -1.41 -8.51
N GLY A 703 -56.54 -0.51 -7.53
CA GLY A 703 -57.42 0.68 -7.49
C GLY A 703 -56.58 1.94 -7.55
N SER A 704 -56.55 2.56 -8.73
CA SER A 704 -55.87 3.80 -9.14
C SER A 704 -56.07 5.01 -8.23
#